data_AF-J0D3H4-F1
#
_entry.id   AF-J0D3H4-F1
#
_cell.length_a   1.000
_cell.length_b   1.000
_cell.length_c   1.000
_cell.angle_alpha   90.00
_cell.angle_beta   90.00
_cell.angle_gamma   90.00
#
_symmetry.space_group_name_H-M   'P 1'
#
loop_
_entity.id
_entity.type
_entity.pdbx_description
1 polymer ?
#
loop_
_entity_poly.entity_id
_entity_poly.type
_entity_poly.pdbx_seq_one_letter_code
_entity_poly.pdbx_strand_id
1 'polypeptide(L)'
;DQGGIKLFCAEERNEAQYISWVGAFLLEGEARPLWAWIADAIFAQAVIKAEIPRIPPEQRLDPLTLDWRPNMRKLPFILKQMVRVARKYNLTRDAPFIDQATREQMPVWTHPARQTLHASRGQKRRMRCLRIHHAVRTVEHLEEIAEIDETDHEEDRLCPCENCMTDRREGCNLPYACQATAEDILSDLAQKWCPSTTQPEYDTPFWDALGECSPEEITQGEPVAFNQNMDHFGEDGGYYRIFVDTLAIEGGNANETRLRPAGIRDFAEDRSESIQAMACAAMFMDSTEDACGGFSIHFPDGEIPGGEWKCEGPDHTYIRASALAILKATELTPSNLNLHIITPCQQVVQALTTRLGFHERTGWLFLPQEARALRATVAALRQRAGETTFTFIRKERIKLWEDMKETRFRAHLAAELAPVYNVDWDARVNFDRPGLSVVGVRQRVAHMAIRGWKDARISPRNRTERNLAKIKADLAELGAPAPSSKQLWQGIQNSDISKGARVFLWRAIHGAHKVGPYFAKMPQPWKGHGLCPDCGVEESIEHILLHCTSSGQSTIWPLVRIFLHHRKVDFTPSLGAILGCASRACEGSWGPRSVSVERSYRIVVSESAFMIWKIRCEKRIGHAEDPEWQLPAEAIKKKWNKMLSVRYFRDLKLTNKKRYGRRALDEHLVRWTW
;
A
#
# COMPACT_ATOMS: atom_id res chain seq x y z
N ASP A 1 -2.56 -7.47 -8.28
CA ASP A 1 -3.68 -8.36 -8.68
C ASP A 1 -4.15 -8.22 -10.13
N GLN A 2 -3.46 -7.42 -10.97
CA GLN A 2 -3.88 -7.13 -12.35
C GLN A 2 -3.16 -7.96 -13.44
N GLY A 3 -2.33 -8.94 -13.06
CA GLY A 3 -1.65 -9.82 -14.02
C GLY A 3 -0.46 -9.21 -14.78
N GLY A 4 0.08 -8.05 -14.42
CA GLY A 4 1.21 -7.44 -15.16
C GLY A 4 2.48 -8.31 -15.25
N ILE A 5 3.23 -8.21 -16.36
CA ILE A 5 4.49 -8.97 -16.63
C ILE A 5 5.68 -8.48 -15.77
N LYS A 6 5.52 -7.37 -15.03
CA LYS A 6 6.58 -6.72 -14.22
C LYS A 6 7.84 -6.37 -15.04
N LEU A 7 7.67 -6.01 -16.31
CA LEU A 7 8.77 -5.61 -17.20
C LEU A 7 9.62 -4.51 -16.58
N PHE A 8 10.93 -4.53 -16.84
CA PHE A 8 11.84 -3.50 -16.37
C PHE A 8 11.52 -2.15 -17.03
N CYS A 9 11.44 -1.10 -16.22
CA CYS A 9 11.25 0.27 -16.67
C CYS A 9 12.46 1.09 -16.20
N ALA A 10 13.30 1.51 -17.15
CA ALA A 10 14.52 2.26 -16.84
C ALA A 10 14.22 3.60 -16.18
N GLU A 11 13.14 4.27 -16.62
CA GLU A 11 12.67 5.52 -16.03
C GLU A 11 12.32 5.35 -14.54
N GLU A 12 11.50 4.36 -14.19
CA GLU A 12 11.11 4.07 -12.79
C GLU A 12 12.32 3.77 -11.90
N ARG A 13 13.30 3.02 -12.42
CA ARG A 13 14.52 2.71 -11.68
C ARG A 13 15.35 3.97 -11.44
N ASN A 14 15.49 4.83 -12.44
CA ASN A 14 16.24 6.07 -12.33
C ASN A 14 15.54 7.03 -11.36
N GLU A 15 14.22 7.18 -11.45
CA GLU A 15 13.43 7.96 -10.50
C GLU A 15 13.59 7.44 -9.07
N ALA A 16 13.55 6.12 -8.86
CA ALA A 16 13.82 5.51 -7.56
C ALA A 16 15.23 5.81 -7.03
N GLN A 17 16.23 5.91 -7.92
CA GLN A 17 17.58 6.30 -7.53
C GLN A 17 17.63 7.76 -7.06
N TYR A 18 16.97 8.66 -7.79
CA TYR A 18 16.89 10.06 -7.40
C TYR A 18 16.12 10.25 -6.09
N ILE A 19 15.10 9.44 -5.80
CA ILE A 19 14.43 9.43 -4.48
C ILE A 19 15.45 9.11 -3.37
N SER A 20 16.28 8.06 -3.55
CA SER A 20 17.32 7.74 -2.56
C SER A 20 18.34 8.87 -2.39
N TRP A 21 18.66 9.63 -3.45
CA TRP A 21 19.52 10.81 -3.34
C TRP A 21 18.84 12.00 -2.66
N VAL A 22 17.54 12.20 -2.88
CA VAL A 22 16.76 13.18 -2.12
C VAL A 22 16.80 12.84 -0.63
N GLY A 23 16.62 11.57 -0.27
CA GLY A 23 16.71 11.13 1.13
C GLY A 23 18.09 11.38 1.74
N ALA A 24 19.15 11.08 1.00
CA ALA A 24 20.52 11.36 1.45
C ALA A 24 20.82 12.87 1.56
N PHE A 25 20.21 13.70 0.72
CA PHE A 25 20.34 15.17 0.82
C PHE A 25 19.64 15.75 2.05
N LEU A 26 18.53 15.14 2.47
CA LEU A 26 17.73 15.58 3.63
C LEU A 26 18.23 15.02 4.98
N LEU A 27 19.34 14.28 4.98
CA LEU A 27 20.00 13.89 6.24
C LEU A 27 20.58 15.12 6.94
N GLU A 28 20.63 15.05 8.26
CA GLU A 28 21.13 16.11 9.14
C GLU A 28 22.40 15.65 9.87
N GLY A 29 23.14 16.58 10.48
CA GLY A 29 24.34 16.29 11.26
C GLY A 29 25.43 15.50 10.52
N GLU A 30 26.08 14.57 11.23
CA GLU A 30 27.19 13.76 10.72
C GLU A 30 26.78 12.75 9.65
N ALA A 31 25.50 12.37 9.61
CA ALA A 31 24.97 11.45 8.60
C ALA A 31 24.84 12.11 7.21
N ARG A 32 24.88 13.45 7.14
CA ARG A 32 24.73 14.21 5.90
C ARG A 32 25.97 14.07 5.01
N PRO A 33 25.84 13.58 3.77
CA PRO A 33 26.98 13.37 2.89
C PRO A 33 27.59 14.70 2.41
N LEU A 34 28.91 14.72 2.20
CA LEU A 34 29.65 15.93 1.82
C LEU A 34 29.08 16.67 0.60
N TRP A 35 28.60 15.93 -0.40
CA TRP A 35 28.04 16.53 -1.62
C TRP A 35 26.74 17.31 -1.37
N ALA A 36 26.01 17.03 -0.29
CA ALA A 36 24.78 17.74 0.05
C ALA A 36 25.07 19.19 0.43
N TRP A 37 26.16 19.44 1.17
CA TRP A 37 26.62 20.79 1.50
C TRP A 37 26.99 21.61 0.25
N ILE A 38 27.60 20.96 -0.74
CA ILE A 38 27.87 21.59 -2.05
C ILE A 38 26.55 21.88 -2.79
N ALA A 39 25.60 20.95 -2.72
CA ALA A 39 24.29 21.11 -3.33
C ALA A 39 23.53 22.31 -2.74
N ASP A 40 23.58 22.52 -1.42
CA ASP A 40 22.98 23.70 -0.75
C ASP A 40 23.54 25.00 -1.33
N ALA A 41 24.86 25.13 -1.47
CA ALA A 41 25.48 26.31 -2.08
C ALA A 41 25.02 26.54 -3.53
N ILE A 42 24.92 25.46 -4.32
CA ILE A 42 24.42 25.54 -5.71
C ILE A 42 22.95 25.98 -5.74
N PHE A 43 22.12 25.44 -4.85
CA PHE A 43 20.71 25.82 -4.73
C PHE A 43 20.57 27.29 -4.33
N ALA A 44 21.34 27.75 -3.34
CA ALA A 44 21.32 29.12 -2.86
C ALA A 44 21.67 30.13 -3.98
N GLN A 45 22.65 29.81 -4.83
CA GLN A 45 23.02 30.62 -6.00
C GLN A 45 21.99 30.55 -7.14
N ALA A 46 21.25 29.44 -7.22
CA ALA A 46 20.20 29.23 -8.20
C ALA A 46 18.88 29.91 -7.86
N VAL A 47 18.76 30.67 -6.77
CA VAL A 47 17.54 31.40 -6.40
C VAL A 47 16.99 32.27 -7.54
N ILE A 48 15.66 32.33 -7.67
CA ILE A 48 14.98 33.19 -8.64
C ILE A 48 15.16 34.66 -8.22
N LYS A 49 15.53 35.55 -9.15
CA LYS A 49 15.86 36.95 -8.84
C LYS A 49 14.75 37.69 -8.07
N ALA A 50 13.48 37.42 -8.38
CA ALA A 50 12.33 38.04 -7.72
C ALA A 50 12.16 37.62 -6.25
N GLU A 51 12.70 36.46 -5.85
CA GLU A 51 12.58 35.91 -4.48
C GLU A 51 13.71 36.38 -3.56
N ILE A 52 14.82 36.90 -4.12
CA ILE A 52 15.99 37.38 -3.36
C ILE A 52 15.61 38.37 -2.24
N PRO A 53 14.72 39.36 -2.48
CA PRO A 53 14.34 40.29 -1.44
C PRO A 53 13.45 39.66 -0.38
N ARG A 54 12.84 38.49 -0.59
CA ARG A 54 11.99 37.80 0.40
C ARG A 54 12.82 36.89 1.31
N ILE A 55 13.83 36.21 0.76
CA ILE A 55 14.52 35.12 1.44
C ILE A 55 15.96 35.53 1.81
N PRO A 56 16.29 35.64 3.11
CA PRO A 56 17.66 35.86 3.58
C PRO A 56 18.63 34.79 3.02
N PRO A 57 19.89 35.13 2.69
CA PRO A 57 20.86 34.17 2.14
C PRO A 57 21.01 32.89 2.98
N GLU A 58 21.03 33.03 4.31
CA GLU A 58 21.15 31.93 5.29
C GLU A 58 19.98 30.94 5.22
N GLN A 59 18.81 31.37 4.75
CA GLN A 59 17.60 30.53 4.65
C GLN A 59 17.37 29.96 3.25
N ARG A 60 18.31 30.16 2.31
CA ARG A 60 18.25 29.55 0.98
C ARG A 60 18.77 28.11 1.00
N LEU A 61 18.35 27.37 2.03
CA LEU A 61 18.62 25.96 2.24
C LEU A 61 17.47 25.14 1.66
N ASP A 62 17.69 23.84 1.47
CA ASP A 62 16.69 22.84 1.06
C ASP A 62 15.45 23.39 0.30
N PRO A 63 15.56 23.60 -1.03
CA PRO A 63 14.40 23.99 -1.84
C PRO A 63 13.39 22.86 -2.09
N LEU A 64 13.62 21.66 -1.55
CA LEU A 64 12.77 20.50 -1.77
C LEU A 64 11.59 20.50 -0.80
N THR A 65 11.80 20.96 0.44
CA THR A 65 10.76 20.95 1.49
C THR A 65 10.32 22.34 1.93
N LEU A 66 11.18 23.37 1.78
CA LEU A 66 10.87 24.75 2.14
C LEU A 66 10.12 25.49 1.03
N ASP A 67 9.39 26.56 1.41
CA ASP A 67 8.60 27.37 0.49
C ASP A 67 9.43 28.37 -0.33
N TRP A 68 10.26 27.84 -1.22
CA TRP A 68 10.91 28.62 -2.28
C TRP A 68 11.34 27.72 -3.44
N ARG A 69 11.73 28.33 -4.57
CA ARG A 69 12.05 27.58 -5.80
C ARG A 69 13.37 28.01 -6.43
N PRO A 70 14.25 27.05 -6.78
CA PRO A 70 15.47 27.33 -7.51
C PRO A 70 15.17 27.43 -9.01
N ASN A 71 16.00 28.19 -9.71
CA ASN A 71 15.98 28.31 -11.15
C ASN A 71 16.52 27.03 -11.79
N MET A 72 15.60 26.20 -12.29
CA MET A 72 15.87 24.90 -12.91
C MET A 72 16.81 24.94 -14.13
N ARG A 73 17.07 26.12 -14.73
CA ARG A 73 18.02 26.27 -15.84
C ARG A 73 19.47 26.40 -15.37
N LYS A 74 19.68 26.87 -14.14
CA LYS A 74 21.02 27.03 -13.53
C LYS A 74 21.51 25.78 -12.81
N LEU A 75 20.61 24.84 -12.54
CA LEU A 75 20.95 23.63 -11.80
C LEU A 75 21.65 22.59 -12.68
N PRO A 76 22.70 21.92 -12.16
CA PRO A 76 23.24 20.70 -12.75
C PRO A 76 22.16 19.63 -12.94
N PHE A 77 22.39 18.71 -13.87
CA PHE A 77 21.42 17.68 -14.23
C PHE A 77 20.89 16.88 -13.03
N ILE A 78 21.79 16.45 -12.13
CA ILE A 78 21.41 15.64 -10.95
C ILE A 78 20.46 16.40 -10.02
N LEU A 79 20.82 17.61 -9.60
CA LEU A 79 19.98 18.43 -8.72
C LEU A 79 18.64 18.77 -9.37
N LYS A 80 18.65 19.00 -10.69
CA LYS A 80 17.43 19.20 -11.47
C LYS A 80 16.51 17.98 -11.43
N GLN A 81 17.05 16.76 -11.50
CA GLN A 81 16.23 15.54 -11.37
C GLN A 81 15.71 15.33 -9.96
N MET A 82 16.52 15.61 -8.93
CA MET A 82 16.09 15.55 -7.53
C MET A 82 14.88 16.45 -7.28
N VAL A 83 14.93 17.72 -7.71
CA VAL A 83 13.79 18.66 -7.59
C VAL A 83 12.57 18.16 -8.36
N ARG A 84 12.75 17.59 -9.56
CA ARG A 84 11.64 17.05 -10.36
C ARG A 84 10.97 15.87 -9.68
N VAL A 85 11.76 14.92 -9.18
CA VAL A 85 11.26 13.69 -8.54
C VAL A 85 10.59 14.00 -7.20
N ALA A 86 11.19 14.85 -6.37
CA ALA A 86 10.58 15.33 -5.13
C ALA A 86 9.18 15.93 -5.38
N ARG A 87 9.05 16.79 -6.40
CA ARG A 87 7.75 17.38 -6.77
C ARG A 87 6.78 16.38 -7.39
N LYS A 88 7.26 15.51 -8.29
CA LYS A 88 6.44 14.49 -8.97
C LYS A 88 5.73 13.58 -7.98
N TYR A 89 6.40 13.26 -6.87
CA TYR A 89 5.89 12.35 -5.84
C TYR A 89 5.45 13.04 -4.55
N ASN A 90 5.12 14.34 -4.62
CA ASN A 90 4.56 15.11 -3.51
C ASN A 90 5.40 15.00 -2.21
N LEU A 91 6.70 15.27 -2.31
CA LEU A 91 7.54 15.41 -1.12
C LEU A 91 6.96 16.46 -0.19
N THR A 92 6.77 16.08 1.07
CA THR A 92 6.32 16.95 2.13
C THR A 92 7.06 16.64 3.42
N ARG A 93 7.06 17.60 4.35
CA ARG A 93 7.50 17.40 5.73
C ARG A 93 6.22 17.27 6.56
N ASP A 94 6.00 16.11 7.18
CA ASP A 94 4.79 15.81 7.94
C ASP A 94 5.00 14.62 8.91
N ALA A 95 4.38 14.70 10.08
CA ALA A 95 4.17 13.63 11.05
C ALA A 95 2.99 14.01 11.96
N PRO A 96 2.23 13.07 12.56
CA PRO A 96 1.13 13.36 13.49
C PRO A 96 1.45 14.41 14.54
N PHE A 97 2.64 14.25 15.12
CA PHE A 97 3.23 15.11 16.11
C PHE A 97 4.58 15.62 15.58
N ILE A 98 4.84 16.89 15.83
CA ILE A 98 6.11 17.56 15.56
C ILE A 98 6.57 18.09 16.91
N ASP A 99 7.76 17.71 17.34
CA ASP A 99 8.32 18.16 18.61
C ASP A 99 8.54 19.69 18.62
N GLN A 100 8.49 20.28 19.82
CA GLN A 100 8.56 21.72 20.01
C GLN A 100 9.85 22.32 19.45
N ALA A 101 11.00 21.70 19.74
CA ALA A 101 12.31 22.14 19.22
C ALA A 101 12.32 22.20 17.68
N THR A 102 11.71 21.20 17.02
CA THR A 102 11.56 21.21 15.57
C THR A 102 10.67 22.36 15.09
N ARG A 103 9.56 22.67 15.77
CA ARG A 103 8.68 23.80 15.39
C ARG A 103 9.41 25.13 15.51
N GLU A 104 10.08 25.35 16.63
CA GLU A 104 10.84 26.55 16.98
C GLU A 104 11.94 26.84 15.97
N GLN A 105 12.70 25.82 15.56
CA GLN A 105 13.83 25.97 14.62
C GLN A 105 13.41 26.15 13.15
N MET A 106 12.13 26.03 12.80
CA MET A 106 11.69 26.16 11.41
C MET A 106 11.94 27.59 10.87
N PRO A 107 12.38 27.74 9.61
CA PRO A 107 12.60 29.07 9.03
C PRO A 107 11.28 29.76 8.68
N VAL A 108 11.04 30.95 9.23
CA VAL A 108 9.77 31.70 9.08
C VAL A 108 9.53 32.19 7.65
N TRP A 109 10.56 32.65 6.96
CA TRP A 109 10.40 33.33 5.66
C TRP A 109 10.19 32.35 4.50
N THR A 110 10.57 31.09 4.69
CA THR A 110 10.38 29.97 3.76
C THR A 110 9.56 28.85 4.40
N HIS A 111 8.76 29.18 5.42
CA HIS A 111 7.98 28.19 6.15
C HIS A 111 6.98 27.49 5.21
N PRO A 112 7.00 26.16 5.08
CA PRO A 112 6.15 25.46 4.13
C PRO A 112 4.67 25.50 4.50
N ALA A 113 4.32 25.65 5.77
CA ALA A 113 2.94 25.60 6.26
C ALA A 113 2.34 26.97 6.63
N ARG A 114 2.82 28.05 5.99
CA ARG A 114 2.13 29.36 6.07
C ARG A 114 0.95 29.40 5.11
N GLN A 115 -0.18 29.89 5.58
CA GLN A 115 -1.30 30.21 4.71
C GLN A 115 -0.98 31.52 3.97
N THR A 116 -1.46 31.71 2.74
CA THR A 116 -1.03 32.88 1.96
C THR A 116 -1.73 34.15 2.46
N LEU A 117 -1.05 34.94 3.28
CA LEU A 117 -1.49 36.30 3.60
C LEU A 117 -1.28 37.23 2.39
N HIS A 118 -2.35 37.88 1.94
CA HIS A 118 -2.25 39.06 1.07
C HIS A 118 -1.68 40.23 1.87
N ALA A 119 -0.35 40.28 2.00
CA ALA A 119 0.32 41.30 2.81
C ALA A 119 0.09 42.71 2.25
N SER A 120 -0.47 43.59 3.08
CA SER A 120 -0.62 45.01 2.77
C SER A 120 0.75 45.68 2.58
N ARG A 121 0.79 46.88 1.95
CA ARG A 121 2.05 47.63 1.80
C ARG A 121 2.73 47.92 3.15
N GLY A 122 1.94 48.14 4.21
CA GLY A 122 2.43 48.35 5.57
C GLY A 122 3.10 47.08 6.14
N GLN A 123 2.43 45.94 6.06
CA GLN A 123 2.99 44.65 6.49
C GLN A 123 4.29 44.30 5.76
N LYS A 124 4.41 44.59 4.45
CA LYS A 124 5.68 44.37 3.72
C LYS A 124 6.86 45.17 4.28
N ARG A 125 6.62 46.41 4.75
CA ARG A 125 7.67 47.21 5.40
C ARG A 125 8.05 46.64 6.76
N ARG A 126 7.07 46.18 7.54
CA ARG A 126 7.29 45.57 8.86
C ARG A 126 7.97 44.21 8.79
N MET A 127 7.58 43.34 7.85
CA MET A 127 8.31 42.10 7.53
C MET A 127 9.77 42.36 7.12
N ARG A 128 10.04 43.47 6.42
CA ARG A 128 11.43 43.88 6.14
C ARG A 128 12.16 44.33 7.41
N CYS A 129 11.49 45.03 8.31
CA CYS A 129 12.04 45.43 9.61
C CYS A 129 12.39 44.21 10.46
N LEU A 130 11.45 43.28 10.63
CA LEU A 130 11.65 42.00 11.34
C LEU A 130 12.88 41.24 10.82
N ARG A 131 13.11 41.24 9.51
CA ARG A 131 14.26 40.56 8.90
C ARG A 131 15.60 41.24 9.11
N ILE A 132 15.62 42.56 9.04
CA ILE A 132 16.87 43.34 8.97
C ILE A 132 17.28 43.84 10.36
N HIS A 133 16.35 44.45 11.09
CA HIS A 133 16.61 45.10 12.37
C HIS A 133 16.43 44.13 13.54
N HIS A 134 15.34 43.36 13.57
CA HIS A 134 15.13 42.34 14.62
C HIS A 134 15.79 40.99 14.28
N ALA A 135 16.48 40.90 13.13
CA ALA A 135 17.19 39.71 12.67
C ALA A 135 16.38 38.39 12.69
N VAL A 136 15.04 38.42 12.68
CA VAL A 136 14.19 37.23 12.81
C VAL A 136 14.53 36.19 11.74
N ARG A 137 14.81 34.95 12.18
CA ARG A 137 15.11 33.81 11.29
C ARG A 137 14.15 32.64 11.49
N THR A 138 14.02 32.19 12.72
CA THR A 138 13.28 30.98 13.10
C THR A 138 11.92 31.36 13.70
N VAL A 139 11.06 30.36 13.92
CA VAL A 139 9.75 30.58 14.55
C VAL A 139 9.93 31.01 15.99
N GLU A 140 10.93 30.47 16.69
CA GLU A 140 11.36 30.90 18.04
C GLU A 140 11.63 32.41 18.11
N HIS A 141 12.50 32.95 17.25
CA HIS A 141 12.74 34.40 17.19
C HIS A 141 11.48 35.23 16.91
N LEU A 142 10.47 34.64 16.26
CA LEU A 142 9.21 35.34 15.98
C LEU A 142 8.29 35.32 17.20
N GLU A 143 8.30 34.22 17.96
CA GLU A 143 7.61 34.06 19.25
C GLU A 143 8.17 35.02 20.29
N GLU A 144 9.50 35.09 20.45
CA GLU A 144 10.18 36.05 21.34
C GLU A 144 9.80 37.51 21.04
N ILE A 145 9.61 37.87 19.76
CA ILE A 145 9.20 39.22 19.37
C ILE A 145 7.70 39.44 19.61
N ALA A 146 6.88 38.40 19.48
CA ALA A 146 5.44 38.49 19.69
C ALA A 146 5.07 38.52 21.19
N GLU A 147 5.94 38.04 22.07
CA GLU A 147 5.73 38.03 23.51
C GLU A 147 5.67 39.48 24.08
N ILE A 148 4.63 39.75 24.87
CA ILE A 148 4.43 41.02 25.56
C ILE A 148 4.62 40.76 27.05
N ASP A 149 5.88 40.82 27.49
CA ASP A 149 6.23 40.48 28.88
C ASP A 149 6.29 41.68 29.83
N GLU A 150 6.14 42.89 29.29
CA GLU A 150 6.32 44.13 30.04
C GLU A 150 4.96 44.75 30.40
N THR A 151 4.71 44.97 31.69
CA THR A 151 3.47 45.58 32.19
C THR A 151 3.27 47.02 31.73
N ASP A 152 4.35 47.70 31.38
CA ASP A 152 4.38 49.10 30.96
C ASP A 152 4.35 49.26 29.43
N HIS A 153 3.98 48.19 28.71
CA HIS A 153 3.86 48.23 27.26
C HIS A 153 2.64 49.03 26.80
N GLU A 154 2.83 49.91 25.82
CA GLU A 154 1.79 50.71 25.18
C GLU A 154 1.89 50.59 23.65
N GLU A 155 0.75 50.64 22.94
CA GLU A 155 0.69 50.68 21.47
C GLU A 155 1.14 52.04 20.88
N ASP A 156 2.23 52.60 21.40
CA ASP A 156 2.82 53.87 20.99
C ASP A 156 4.22 53.65 20.40
N ARG A 157 4.57 54.51 19.44
CA ARG A 157 5.92 54.62 18.89
C ARG A 157 6.99 54.85 19.97
N LEU A 158 6.65 55.57 21.04
CA LEU A 158 7.55 55.96 22.13
C LEU A 158 7.32 55.16 23.41
N CYS A 159 6.66 53.99 23.33
CA CYS A 159 6.45 53.07 24.45
C CYS A 159 7.72 52.95 25.32
N PRO A 160 7.66 53.19 26.64
CA PRO A 160 8.83 53.28 27.50
C PRO A 160 9.40 51.92 27.92
N CYS A 161 8.74 50.79 27.60
CA CYS A 161 9.22 49.47 27.99
C CYS A 161 10.60 49.12 27.41
N GLU A 162 11.33 48.24 28.11
CA GLU A 162 12.71 47.89 27.76
C GLU A 162 12.82 47.27 26.36
N ASN A 163 11.93 46.35 26.00
CA ASN A 163 11.89 45.71 24.69
C ASN A 163 11.75 46.73 23.55
N CYS A 164 10.79 47.66 23.66
CA CYS A 164 10.60 48.71 22.66
C CYS A 164 11.79 49.70 22.59
N MET A 165 12.45 49.98 23.72
CA MET A 165 13.67 50.81 23.73
C MET A 165 14.83 50.11 23.02
N THR A 166 15.03 48.82 23.29
CA THR A 166 16.07 48.00 22.65
C THR A 166 15.84 47.89 21.14
N ASP A 167 14.62 47.58 20.72
CA ASP A 167 14.25 47.52 19.30
C ASP A 167 14.49 48.86 18.57
N ARG A 168 14.22 49.99 19.22
CA ARG A 168 14.51 51.32 18.67
C ARG A 168 16.00 51.58 18.53
N ARG A 169 16.84 51.08 19.46
CA ARG A 169 18.31 51.17 19.36
C ARG A 169 18.85 50.37 18.18
N GLU A 170 18.24 49.23 17.87
CA GLU A 170 18.55 48.39 16.69
C GLU A 170 17.99 48.96 15.36
N GLY A 171 17.24 50.08 15.43
CA GLY A 171 16.76 50.82 14.27
C GLY A 171 15.30 50.55 13.89
N CYS A 172 14.53 49.85 14.71
CA CYS A 172 13.09 49.73 14.52
C CYS A 172 12.38 51.06 14.84
N ASN A 173 11.51 51.53 13.95
CA ASN A 173 10.79 52.79 14.16
C ASN A 173 9.48 52.64 14.93
N LEU A 174 8.87 51.45 14.88
CA LEU A 174 7.53 51.15 15.41
C LEU A 174 7.54 49.71 15.97
N PRO A 175 8.13 49.48 17.15
CA PRO A 175 8.25 48.14 17.74
C PRO A 175 6.90 47.44 17.90
N TYR A 176 5.92 48.07 18.56
CA TYR A 176 4.58 47.49 18.77
C TYR A 176 3.94 46.96 17.47
N ALA A 177 4.10 47.68 16.36
CA ALA A 177 3.53 47.26 15.08
C ALA A 177 4.28 46.06 14.47
N CYS A 178 5.58 45.92 14.76
CA CYS A 178 6.37 44.75 14.38
C CYS A 178 5.98 43.54 15.22
N GLN A 179 5.72 43.71 16.52
CA GLN A 179 5.20 42.66 17.41
C GLN A 179 3.83 42.17 16.93
N ALA A 180 2.87 43.06 16.66
CA ALA A 180 1.58 42.70 16.07
C ALA A 180 1.72 42.01 14.70
N THR A 181 2.72 42.39 13.89
CA THR A 181 3.00 41.70 12.62
C THR A 181 3.63 40.33 12.85
N ALA A 182 4.36 40.12 13.95
CA ALA A 182 4.92 38.83 14.32
C ALA A 182 3.80 37.87 14.74
N GLU A 183 2.88 38.33 15.59
CA GLU A 183 1.67 37.60 15.99
C GLU A 183 0.76 37.26 14.79
N ASP A 184 0.56 38.20 13.84
CA ASP A 184 -0.13 37.94 12.58
C ASP A 184 0.51 36.78 11.80
N ILE A 185 1.85 36.69 11.79
CA ILE A 185 2.58 35.63 11.07
C ILE A 185 2.50 34.30 11.81
N LEU A 186 2.57 34.30 13.15
CA LEU A 186 2.41 33.09 13.96
C LEU A 186 0.99 32.51 13.80
N SER A 187 -0.03 33.37 13.82
CA SER A 187 -1.44 33.00 13.63
C SER A 187 -1.73 32.44 12.24
N ASP A 188 -0.88 32.74 11.25
CA ASP A 188 -0.96 32.26 9.86
C ASP A 188 -0.30 30.88 9.67
N LEU A 189 0.45 30.40 10.66
CA LEU A 189 0.99 29.04 10.65
C LEU A 189 -0.13 28.03 10.88
N ALA A 190 -0.13 26.94 10.12
CA ALA A 190 -1.01 25.81 10.43
C ALA A 190 -0.73 25.33 11.87
N GLN A 191 -1.81 25.03 12.61
CA GLN A 191 -1.77 24.63 14.03
C GLN A 191 -0.63 23.64 14.35
N LYS A 192 -0.45 22.64 13.49
CA LYS A 192 0.59 21.61 13.60
C LYS A 192 2.03 22.12 13.72
N TRP A 193 2.30 23.30 13.18
CA TRP A 193 3.61 23.95 13.13
C TRP A 193 3.71 25.13 14.09
N CYS A 194 2.63 25.45 14.80
CA CYS A 194 2.60 26.56 15.73
C CYS A 194 3.21 26.10 17.08
N PRO A 195 4.19 26.82 17.64
CA PRO A 195 4.77 26.49 18.96
C PRO A 195 3.72 26.48 20.06
N SER A 196 2.78 27.43 20.04
CA SER A 196 1.69 27.56 21.02
C SER A 196 0.67 26.41 21.01
N THR A 197 0.76 25.47 20.06
CA THR A 197 -0.11 24.28 20.07
C THR A 197 0.34 23.30 21.15
N THR A 198 -0.36 23.37 22.29
CA THR A 198 -0.18 22.47 23.42
C THR A 198 -0.44 21.03 23.03
N GLN A 199 0.46 20.14 23.44
CA GLN A 199 0.32 18.70 23.29
C GLN A 199 0.37 18.09 24.70
N PRO A 200 -0.67 17.36 25.12
CA PRO A 200 -0.65 16.69 26.41
C PRO A 200 0.50 15.67 26.45
N GLU A 201 1.46 15.89 27.33
CA GLU A 201 2.49 14.89 27.66
C GLU A 201 2.02 14.07 28.86
N TYR A 202 2.20 12.76 28.74
CA TYR A 202 1.66 11.77 29.65
C TYR A 202 2.78 10.79 30.01
N ASP A 203 2.93 10.49 31.29
CA ASP A 203 3.84 9.42 31.75
C ASP A 203 3.44 8.08 31.11
N THR A 204 4.39 7.21 30.79
CA THR A 204 4.11 5.93 30.13
C THR A 204 4.60 4.74 30.97
N PRO A 205 4.04 4.51 32.17
CA PRO A 205 4.53 3.47 33.07
C PRO A 205 4.53 2.06 32.47
N PHE A 206 3.58 1.69 31.60
CA PHE A 206 3.60 0.37 30.97
C PHE A 206 4.69 0.27 29.91
N TRP A 207 4.86 1.31 29.08
CA TRP A 207 5.98 1.36 28.15
C TRP A 207 7.33 1.36 28.87
N ASP A 208 7.48 2.12 29.95
CA ASP A 208 8.72 2.21 30.71
C ASP A 208 9.06 0.88 31.41
N ALA A 209 8.03 0.13 31.84
CA ALA A 209 8.20 -1.18 32.47
C ALA A 209 8.47 -2.32 31.46
N LEU A 210 7.79 -2.32 30.30
CA LEU A 210 7.88 -3.41 29.32
C LEU A 210 8.95 -3.17 28.25
N GLY A 211 9.24 -1.90 27.93
CA GLY A 211 10.23 -1.48 26.96
C GLY A 211 10.00 -1.95 25.52
N GLU A 212 11.06 -1.90 24.73
CA GLU A 212 11.06 -2.51 23.40
C GLU A 212 10.99 -4.03 23.50
N CYS A 213 10.04 -4.61 22.79
CA CYS A 213 9.85 -6.06 22.77
C CYS A 213 10.44 -6.71 21.51
N SER A 214 10.90 -7.95 21.65
CA SER A 214 11.33 -8.82 20.56
C SER A 214 10.17 -9.61 19.93
N PRO A 215 10.26 -9.98 18.64
CA PRO A 215 9.29 -10.89 18.02
C PRO A 215 9.14 -12.24 18.74
N GLU A 216 10.19 -12.70 19.41
CA GLU A 216 10.25 -13.94 20.19
C GLU A 216 9.36 -13.87 21.42
N GLU A 217 9.41 -12.79 22.19
CA GLU A 217 8.56 -12.55 23.38
C GLU A 217 7.07 -12.51 23.01
N ILE A 218 6.72 -11.81 21.92
CA ILE A 218 5.36 -11.87 21.37
C ILE A 218 4.97 -13.31 21.07
N THR A 219 5.86 -14.09 20.46
CA THR A 219 5.58 -15.50 20.13
C THR A 219 5.36 -16.33 21.39
N GLN A 220 6.03 -16.01 22.49
CA GLN A 220 5.89 -16.69 23.79
C GLN A 220 4.60 -16.29 24.53
N GLY A 221 3.99 -15.17 24.13
CA GLY A 221 2.76 -14.66 24.72
C GLY A 221 3.02 -13.75 25.92
N GLU A 222 4.19 -13.12 25.96
CA GLU A 222 4.49 -12.05 26.92
C GLU A 222 3.71 -10.78 26.57
N PRO A 223 3.30 -9.97 27.57
CA PRO A 223 2.62 -8.70 27.33
C PRO A 223 3.57 -7.69 26.68
N VAL A 224 3.06 -6.90 25.74
CA VAL A 224 3.83 -5.87 25.03
C VAL A 224 3.09 -4.55 25.02
N ALA A 225 3.79 -3.44 25.28
CA ALA A 225 3.21 -2.11 25.21
C ALA A 225 3.22 -1.54 23.78
N PHE A 226 2.17 -0.81 23.42
CA PHE A 226 2.17 0.09 22.28
C PHE A 226 2.90 1.37 22.67
N ASN A 227 3.98 1.70 21.96
CA ASN A 227 4.63 2.99 22.20
C ASN A 227 3.84 4.12 21.53
N GLN A 228 3.08 4.85 22.35
CA GLN A 228 2.35 6.04 21.91
C GLN A 228 3.30 7.20 21.54
N ASN A 229 4.50 7.22 22.13
CA ASN A 229 5.53 8.24 22.03
C ASN A 229 6.61 7.94 20.97
N MET A 230 6.48 6.87 20.17
CA MET A 230 7.30 6.61 18.94
C MET A 230 7.18 7.72 17.88
N ASP A 231 6.54 8.83 18.24
CA ASP A 231 6.51 10.07 17.51
C ASP A 231 7.76 10.95 17.66
N HIS A 232 8.59 10.73 18.68
CA HIS A 232 9.86 11.45 18.88
C HIS A 232 11.05 10.88 18.09
N PHE A 233 10.92 10.68 16.78
CA PHE A 233 12.11 10.47 15.93
C PHE A 233 12.85 11.81 15.75
N GLY A 234 13.45 12.29 16.84
CA GLY A 234 14.18 13.56 16.91
C GLY A 234 15.52 13.59 16.15
N GLU A 235 15.94 12.49 15.52
CA GLU A 235 17.28 12.41 14.90
C GLU A 235 17.30 11.83 13.47
N ASP A 236 16.21 11.21 12.99
CA ASP A 236 16.27 10.27 11.85
C ASP A 236 15.44 10.64 10.60
N GLY A 237 15.13 11.92 10.39
CA GLY A 237 14.49 12.39 9.16
C GLY A 237 13.11 11.77 8.86
N GLY A 238 12.41 11.31 9.91
CA GLY A 238 11.10 10.66 9.84
C GLY A 238 9.96 11.54 9.35
N TYR A 239 10.18 12.85 9.27
CA TYR A 239 9.24 13.85 8.78
C TYR A 239 9.13 13.92 7.25
N TYR A 240 10.16 13.49 6.51
CA TYR A 240 10.19 13.69 5.06
C TYR A 240 9.48 12.55 4.33
N ARG A 241 8.29 12.84 3.77
CA ARG A 241 7.36 11.84 3.20
C ARG A 241 7.06 12.10 1.73
N ILE A 242 6.90 11.04 0.94
CA ILE A 242 6.42 11.07 -0.46
C ILE A 242 5.26 10.09 -0.66
N PHE A 243 4.52 10.22 -1.76
CA PHE A 243 3.32 9.42 -2.06
C PHE A 243 2.19 9.59 -1.02
N VAL A 244 2.12 10.77 -0.39
CA VAL A 244 1.10 11.13 0.61
C VAL A 244 -0.33 11.17 0.03
N ASP A 245 -0.43 11.16 -1.29
CA ASP A 245 -1.67 11.12 -2.07
C ASP A 245 -2.27 9.71 -2.21
N THR A 246 -1.46 8.68 -1.99
CA THR A 246 -1.86 7.27 -2.25
C THR A 246 -1.58 6.35 -1.08
N LEU A 247 -0.56 6.62 -0.27
CA LEU A 247 -0.18 5.83 0.89
C LEU A 247 -0.67 6.51 2.18
N ALA A 248 -1.98 6.69 2.33
CA ALA A 248 -2.60 7.37 3.48
C ALA A 248 -3.99 6.79 3.77
N ILE A 249 -4.55 7.11 4.94
CA ILE A 249 -5.99 6.89 5.21
C ILE A 249 -6.81 7.76 4.24
N GLU A 250 -6.52 9.05 4.25
CA GLU A 250 -7.03 10.04 3.31
C GLU A 250 -5.86 10.69 2.56
N GLY A 251 -5.82 10.50 1.25
CA GLY A 251 -4.76 11.02 0.40
C GLY A 251 -4.92 12.51 0.11
N GLY A 252 -3.82 13.25 0.10
CA GLY A 252 -3.79 14.66 -0.30
C GLY A 252 -2.51 15.00 -1.06
N ASN A 253 -2.45 16.19 -1.65
CA ASN A 253 -1.20 16.74 -2.16
C ASN A 253 -0.30 17.23 -1.00
N ALA A 254 0.96 17.52 -1.28
CA ALA A 254 1.93 17.95 -0.26
C ALA A 254 1.46 19.17 0.56
N ASN A 255 0.73 20.10 -0.07
CA ASN A 255 0.21 21.28 0.61
C ASN A 255 -0.98 20.97 1.52
N GLU A 256 -1.91 20.14 1.08
CA GLU A 256 -3.03 19.68 1.91
C GLU A 256 -2.50 18.92 3.13
N THR A 257 -1.52 18.04 2.95
CA THR A 257 -0.94 17.23 4.04
C THR A 257 -0.28 18.08 5.12
N ARG A 258 0.56 19.06 4.75
CA ARG A 258 1.29 19.90 5.73
C ARG A 258 0.40 20.90 6.47
N LEU A 259 -0.76 21.23 5.91
CA LEU A 259 -1.74 22.15 6.50
C LEU A 259 -2.80 21.43 7.35
N ARG A 260 -2.71 20.10 7.49
CA ARG A 260 -3.62 19.34 8.36
C ARG A 260 -3.51 19.82 9.81
N PRO A 261 -4.62 19.72 10.58
CA PRO A 261 -4.59 19.93 12.02
C PRO A 261 -3.55 19.03 12.71
N ALA A 262 -3.11 19.45 13.89
CA ALA A 262 -2.27 18.61 14.73
C ALA A 262 -3.08 17.39 15.23
N GLY A 263 -2.44 16.23 15.37
CA GLY A 263 -3.01 15.15 16.17
C GLY A 263 -2.89 15.55 17.65
N ILE A 264 -3.98 16.02 18.26
CA ILE A 264 -4.01 16.39 19.68
C ILE A 264 -4.62 15.23 20.44
N ARG A 265 -3.84 14.64 21.37
CA ARG A 265 -4.29 13.54 22.22
C ARG A 265 -5.49 13.96 23.07
N ASP A 266 -6.32 12.99 23.40
CA ASP A 266 -7.43 13.22 24.32
C ASP A 266 -6.90 13.66 25.69
N PHE A 267 -7.60 14.59 26.33
CA PHE A 267 -7.24 15.08 27.67
C PHE A 267 -7.76 14.13 28.76
N ALA A 268 -6.93 13.78 29.74
CA ALA A 268 -7.32 12.99 30.90
C ALA A 268 -6.51 13.33 32.15
N GLU A 269 -7.20 13.57 33.26
CA GLU A 269 -6.57 13.82 34.58
C GLU A 269 -6.24 12.51 35.34
N ASP A 270 -7.06 11.46 35.17
CA ASP A 270 -6.87 10.16 35.83
C ASP A 270 -6.75 9.03 34.80
N ARG A 271 -5.69 8.23 34.94
CA ARG A 271 -5.29 7.12 34.06
C ARG A 271 -5.00 5.82 34.83
N SER A 272 -5.45 5.70 36.07
CA SER A 272 -5.03 4.61 36.96
C SER A 272 -5.72 3.26 36.67
N GLU A 273 -6.94 3.29 36.14
CA GLU A 273 -7.74 2.10 35.88
C GLU A 273 -7.34 1.39 34.58
N SER A 274 -7.39 0.04 34.59
CA SER A 274 -7.05 -0.81 33.45
C SER A 274 -8.22 -1.73 33.11
N ILE A 275 -8.56 -1.83 31.83
CA ILE A 275 -9.62 -2.71 31.31
C ILE A 275 -9.01 -3.75 30.38
N GLN A 276 -9.52 -4.98 30.43
CA GLN A 276 -9.14 -6.06 29.54
C GLN A 276 -10.17 -6.27 28.42
N ALA A 277 -9.71 -6.42 27.17
CA ALA A 277 -10.55 -6.71 26.03
C ALA A 277 -10.01 -7.90 25.23
N MET A 278 -10.86 -8.89 24.96
CA MET A 278 -10.58 -9.99 24.05
C MET A 278 -11.05 -9.61 22.64
N ALA A 279 -10.12 -9.47 21.69
CA ALA A 279 -10.40 -9.10 20.32
C ALA A 279 -10.07 -10.27 19.36
N CYS A 280 -11.11 -10.91 18.81
CA CYS A 280 -10.97 -12.01 17.86
C CYS A 280 -11.44 -11.61 16.47
N ALA A 281 -10.75 -12.10 15.46
CA ALA A 281 -11.16 -12.02 14.07
C ALA A 281 -11.38 -13.40 13.46
N ALA A 282 -12.13 -13.45 12.38
CA ALA A 282 -12.38 -14.63 11.58
C ALA A 282 -12.62 -14.27 10.10
N MET A 283 -12.50 -15.28 9.25
CA MET A 283 -12.74 -15.19 7.82
C MET A 283 -13.78 -16.22 7.40
N PHE A 284 -14.75 -15.80 6.61
CA PHE A 284 -15.71 -16.65 5.91
C PHE A 284 -15.31 -16.75 4.44
N MET A 285 -15.41 -17.95 3.86
CA MET A 285 -14.95 -18.25 2.49
C MET A 285 -13.57 -17.66 2.16
N ASP A 286 -12.61 -17.85 3.07
CA ASP A 286 -11.27 -17.29 2.92
C ASP A 286 -10.65 -17.68 1.57
N SER A 287 -9.96 -16.72 0.95
CA SER A 287 -9.32 -16.88 -0.35
C SER A 287 -10.31 -17.20 -1.49
N THR A 288 -11.52 -16.62 -1.49
CA THR A 288 -12.42 -16.59 -2.66
C THR A 288 -12.77 -15.14 -3.01
N GLU A 289 -13.53 -14.92 -4.09
CA GLU A 289 -14.10 -13.60 -4.39
C GLU A 289 -15.11 -13.15 -3.31
N ASP A 290 -15.79 -14.10 -2.68
CA ASP A 290 -16.84 -13.87 -1.68
C ASP A 290 -16.30 -13.87 -0.23
N ALA A 291 -14.98 -13.81 -0.08
CA ALA A 291 -14.33 -13.81 1.22
C ALA A 291 -14.86 -12.63 2.06
N CYS A 292 -15.31 -12.90 3.28
CA CYS A 292 -15.79 -11.88 4.20
C CYS A 292 -15.03 -11.97 5.53
N GLY A 293 -14.64 -10.83 6.08
CA GLY A 293 -14.01 -10.73 7.40
C GLY A 293 -15.05 -10.40 8.46
N GLY A 294 -14.97 -11.04 9.62
CA GLY A 294 -15.76 -10.73 10.80
C GLY A 294 -14.89 -10.63 12.04
N PHE A 295 -15.34 -9.87 13.03
CA PHE A 295 -14.66 -9.79 14.31
C PHE A 295 -15.64 -9.62 15.46
N SER A 296 -15.15 -9.89 16.67
CA SER A 296 -15.89 -9.77 17.91
C SER A 296 -14.97 -9.27 19.01
N ILE A 297 -15.59 -8.57 19.96
CA ILE A 297 -14.93 -8.02 21.14
C ILE A 297 -15.72 -8.46 22.37
N HIS A 298 -14.99 -8.93 23.39
CA HIS A 298 -15.57 -9.30 24.67
C HIS A 298 -14.74 -8.71 25.81
N PHE A 299 -15.41 -8.09 26.77
CA PHE A 299 -14.82 -7.60 28.02
C PHE A 299 -15.19 -8.61 29.12
N PRO A 300 -14.21 -9.35 29.68
CA PRO A 300 -14.48 -10.50 30.55
C PRO A 300 -15.11 -10.11 31.89
N ASP A 301 -14.74 -8.94 32.43
CA ASP A 301 -15.29 -8.45 33.70
C ASP A 301 -16.62 -7.69 33.50
N GLY A 302 -17.08 -7.56 32.25
CA GLY A 302 -18.38 -7.01 31.90
C GLY A 302 -18.51 -5.50 32.10
N GLU A 303 -17.38 -4.77 32.20
CA GLU A 303 -17.37 -3.32 32.44
C GLU A 303 -17.94 -2.56 31.24
N ILE A 304 -17.74 -3.10 30.04
CA ILE A 304 -18.18 -2.52 28.77
C ILE A 304 -18.91 -3.60 27.96
N PRO A 305 -20.08 -3.30 27.36
CA PRO A 305 -20.74 -4.25 26.48
C PRO A 305 -19.88 -4.52 25.24
N GLY A 306 -19.49 -5.78 25.07
CA GLY A 306 -18.85 -6.26 23.84
C GLY A 306 -19.83 -6.33 22.66
N GLY A 307 -19.37 -6.89 21.54
CA GLY A 307 -20.22 -7.08 20.36
C GLY A 307 -19.51 -7.76 19.21
N GLU A 308 -20.19 -7.86 18.08
CA GLU A 308 -19.68 -8.47 16.87
C GLU A 308 -20.05 -7.67 15.62
N TRP A 309 -19.14 -7.68 14.65
CA TRP A 309 -19.28 -6.88 13.44
C TRP A 309 -18.68 -7.58 12.22
N LYS A 310 -19.25 -7.25 11.07
CA LYS A 310 -18.72 -7.59 9.75
C LYS A 310 -17.78 -6.49 9.27
N CYS A 311 -16.65 -6.86 8.69
CA CYS A 311 -15.72 -5.89 8.10
C CYS A 311 -16.33 -5.27 6.83
N GLU A 312 -16.18 -3.96 6.64
CA GLU A 312 -16.59 -3.28 5.40
C GLU A 312 -15.58 -3.49 4.24
N GLY A 313 -15.91 -3.05 3.04
CA GLY A 313 -14.96 -2.93 1.92
C GLY A 313 -14.64 -4.24 1.18
N PRO A 314 -13.89 -4.18 0.06
CA PRO A 314 -13.66 -5.33 -0.83
C PRO A 314 -12.46 -6.22 -0.44
N ASP A 315 -11.51 -5.68 0.33
CA ASP A 315 -10.32 -6.42 0.75
C ASP A 315 -10.57 -7.09 2.10
N HIS A 316 -10.63 -8.42 2.14
CA HIS A 316 -10.78 -9.16 3.39
C HIS A 316 -9.55 -10.03 3.64
N THR A 317 -8.85 -9.73 4.74
CA THR A 317 -7.76 -10.56 5.26
C THR A 317 -7.89 -10.69 6.77
N TYR A 318 -7.36 -11.78 7.32
CA TYR A 318 -7.40 -12.03 8.76
C TYR A 318 -6.73 -10.92 9.57
N ILE A 319 -5.60 -10.38 9.08
CA ILE A 319 -4.87 -9.28 9.72
C ILE A 319 -5.73 -8.01 9.72
N ARG A 320 -6.37 -7.69 8.59
CA ARG A 320 -7.26 -6.52 8.49
C ARG A 320 -8.43 -6.63 9.47
N ALA A 321 -9.11 -7.77 9.52
CA ALA A 321 -10.21 -8.00 10.45
C ALA A 321 -9.74 -7.90 11.92
N SER A 322 -8.54 -8.39 12.23
CA SER A 322 -7.94 -8.25 13.56
C SER A 322 -7.63 -6.79 13.91
N ALA A 323 -7.13 -6.00 12.95
CA ALA A 323 -6.85 -4.58 13.15
C ALA A 323 -8.14 -3.77 13.42
N LEU A 324 -9.22 -4.10 12.70
CA LEU A 324 -10.54 -3.49 12.92
C LEU A 324 -11.15 -3.90 14.27
N ALA A 325 -10.93 -5.14 14.73
CA ALA A 325 -11.31 -5.57 16.07
C ALA A 325 -10.63 -4.73 17.16
N ILE A 326 -9.33 -4.48 17.00
CA ILE A 326 -8.55 -3.64 17.90
C ILE A 326 -9.06 -2.20 17.86
N LEU A 327 -9.25 -1.64 16.65
CA LEU A 327 -9.77 -0.29 16.46
C LEU A 327 -11.14 -0.12 17.14
N LYS A 328 -12.04 -1.09 16.97
CA LYS A 328 -13.36 -1.04 17.60
C LYS A 328 -13.28 -1.21 19.12
N ALA A 329 -12.36 -2.02 19.64
CA ALA A 329 -12.14 -2.12 21.09
C ALA A 329 -11.67 -0.78 21.66
N THR A 330 -10.72 -0.13 20.98
CA THR A 330 -10.24 1.23 21.29
C THR A 330 -11.36 2.27 21.28
N GLU A 331 -12.34 2.16 20.38
CA GLU A 331 -13.51 3.05 20.32
C GLU A 331 -14.53 2.81 21.43
N LEU A 332 -14.66 1.58 21.91
CA LEU A 332 -15.61 1.23 22.99
C LEU A 332 -15.06 1.62 24.37
N THR A 333 -13.73 1.59 24.53
CA THR A 333 -13.08 1.91 25.81
C THR A 333 -12.89 3.43 25.96
N PRO A 334 -13.30 4.04 27.10
CA PRO A 334 -12.98 5.44 27.42
C PRO A 334 -11.49 5.75 27.26
N SER A 335 -11.14 6.92 26.70
CA SER A 335 -9.77 7.23 26.27
C SER A 335 -8.75 7.39 27.38
N ASN A 336 -9.21 7.63 28.61
CA ASN A 336 -8.37 7.79 29.80
C ASN A 336 -7.94 6.45 30.44
N LEU A 337 -8.67 5.37 30.19
CA LEU A 337 -8.38 4.05 30.78
C LEU A 337 -7.25 3.34 30.03
N ASN A 338 -6.42 2.61 30.77
CA ASN A 338 -5.44 1.72 30.14
C ASN A 338 -6.16 0.50 29.56
N LEU A 339 -5.78 0.08 28.37
CA LEU A 339 -6.45 -0.98 27.63
C LEU A 339 -5.49 -2.15 27.40
N HIS A 340 -5.82 -3.32 27.95
CA HIS A 340 -5.11 -4.56 27.68
C HIS A 340 -5.85 -5.41 26.66
N ILE A 341 -5.28 -5.57 25.46
CA ILE A 341 -5.89 -6.30 24.36
C ILE A 341 -5.31 -7.70 24.23
N ILE A 342 -6.18 -8.68 24.33
CA ILE A 342 -5.88 -10.09 24.10
C ILE A 342 -6.34 -10.49 22.71
N THR A 343 -5.43 -10.97 21.86
CA THR A 343 -5.77 -11.35 20.49
C THR A 343 -5.07 -12.63 20.03
N PRO A 344 -5.71 -13.47 19.19
CA PRO A 344 -5.08 -14.66 18.63
C PRO A 344 -4.27 -14.35 17.36
N CYS A 345 -4.14 -13.07 16.97
CA CYS A 345 -3.44 -12.66 15.77
C CYS A 345 -2.05 -12.12 16.09
N GLN A 346 -1.02 -12.98 16.00
CA GLN A 346 0.36 -12.56 16.23
C GLN A 346 0.81 -11.44 15.28
N GLN A 347 0.37 -11.51 14.02
CA GLN A 347 0.80 -10.60 12.97
C GLN A 347 0.30 -9.17 13.19
N VAL A 348 -0.91 -8.99 13.73
CA VAL A 348 -1.43 -7.65 14.03
C VAL A 348 -0.66 -7.03 15.20
N VAL A 349 -0.37 -7.82 16.25
CA VAL A 349 0.45 -7.36 17.39
C VAL A 349 1.82 -6.92 16.90
N GLN A 350 2.51 -7.76 16.11
CA GLN A 350 3.81 -7.40 15.53
C GLN A 350 3.73 -6.15 14.65
N ALA A 351 2.67 -5.99 13.85
CA ALA A 351 2.51 -4.83 12.98
C ALA A 351 2.29 -3.52 13.75
N LEU A 352 1.60 -3.59 14.90
CA LEU A 352 1.30 -2.44 15.77
C LEU A 352 2.44 -2.13 16.75
N THR A 353 3.34 -3.06 17.05
CA THR A 353 4.47 -2.87 17.97
C THR A 353 5.82 -2.97 17.25
N THR A 354 6.45 -4.15 17.28
CA THR A 354 7.85 -4.40 16.85
C THR A 354 8.16 -4.03 15.40
N ARG A 355 7.17 -4.04 14.51
CA ARG A 355 7.33 -3.70 13.09
C ARG A 355 6.68 -2.37 12.71
N LEU A 356 6.09 -1.64 13.65
CA LEU A 356 5.39 -0.39 13.39
C LEU A 356 6.30 0.61 12.64
N GLY A 357 7.48 0.88 13.19
CA GLY A 357 8.43 1.82 12.57
C GLY A 357 8.86 1.41 11.15
N PHE A 358 9.02 0.10 10.90
CA PHE A 358 9.30 -0.39 9.55
C PHE A 358 8.11 -0.16 8.60
N HIS A 359 6.88 -0.45 9.04
CA HIS A 359 5.69 -0.27 8.23
C HIS A 359 5.42 1.20 7.92
N GLU A 360 5.53 2.09 8.90
CA GLU A 360 5.35 3.53 8.69
C GLU A 360 6.45 4.13 7.80
N ARG A 361 7.72 3.78 8.02
CA ARG A 361 8.81 4.23 7.12
C ARG A 361 8.63 3.74 5.70
N THR A 362 8.08 2.53 5.52
CA THR A 362 7.83 1.94 4.20
C THR A 362 6.45 2.29 3.63
N GLY A 363 5.69 3.20 4.26
CA GLY A 363 4.36 3.61 3.82
C GLY A 363 3.35 2.47 3.72
N TRP A 364 3.55 1.39 4.49
CA TRP A 364 2.76 0.17 4.52
C TRP A 364 2.73 -0.61 3.19
N LEU A 365 3.70 -0.38 2.30
CA LEU A 365 3.75 -0.99 0.96
C LEU A 365 3.79 -2.53 0.95
N PHE A 366 4.22 -3.14 2.06
CA PHE A 366 4.31 -4.60 2.19
C PHE A 366 3.02 -5.26 2.68
N LEU A 367 2.05 -4.46 3.14
CA LEU A 367 0.73 -4.90 3.60
C LEU A 367 -0.37 -4.03 2.95
N PRO A 368 -0.46 -3.97 1.62
CA PRO A 368 -1.33 -2.99 0.94
C PRO A 368 -2.82 -3.20 1.20
N GLN A 369 -3.25 -4.45 1.46
CA GLN A 369 -4.66 -4.78 1.72
C GLN A 369 -5.07 -4.44 3.16
N GLU A 370 -4.11 -4.48 4.08
CA GLU A 370 -4.31 -4.21 5.51
C GLU A 370 -4.00 -2.75 5.87
N ALA A 371 -3.22 -2.05 5.03
CA ALA A 371 -2.61 -0.76 5.34
C ALA A 371 -3.60 0.26 5.89
N ARG A 372 -4.77 0.42 5.25
CA ARG A 372 -5.76 1.42 5.67
C ARG A 372 -6.32 1.12 7.07
N ALA A 373 -6.66 -0.13 7.35
CA ALA A 373 -7.16 -0.53 8.66
C ALA A 373 -6.07 -0.40 9.73
N LEU A 374 -4.85 -0.88 9.46
CA LEU A 374 -3.73 -0.79 10.41
C LEU A 374 -3.36 0.68 10.72
N ARG A 375 -3.35 1.56 9.71
CA ARG A 375 -3.13 3.00 9.92
C ARG A 375 -4.19 3.60 10.83
N ALA A 376 -5.47 3.29 10.59
CA ALA A 376 -6.56 3.77 11.44
C ALA A 376 -6.48 3.24 12.87
N THR A 377 -6.11 1.96 13.04
CA THR A 377 -5.86 1.38 14.36
C THR A 377 -4.73 2.10 15.09
N VAL A 378 -3.57 2.30 14.44
CA VAL A 378 -2.44 3.03 15.03
C VAL A 378 -2.84 4.46 15.38
N ALA A 379 -3.56 5.14 14.50
CA ALA A 379 -4.06 6.49 14.72
C ALA A 379 -4.97 6.57 15.97
N ALA A 380 -5.89 5.62 16.12
CA ALA A 380 -6.78 5.57 17.27
C ALA A 380 -6.03 5.23 18.58
N LEU A 381 -5.01 4.37 18.51
CA LEU A 381 -4.15 4.06 19.67
C LEU A 381 -3.28 5.25 20.10
N ARG A 382 -2.81 6.08 19.16
CA ARG A 382 -2.07 7.32 19.42
C ARG A 382 -2.94 8.42 20.03
N GLN A 383 -4.23 8.44 19.68
CA GLN A 383 -5.16 9.47 20.13
C GLN A 383 -5.50 9.36 21.62
N ARG A 384 -5.51 8.13 22.15
CA ARG A 384 -5.87 7.87 23.56
C ARG A 384 -4.87 8.47 24.55
N ALA A 385 -5.37 8.81 25.73
CA ALA A 385 -4.55 9.23 26.87
C ALA A 385 -4.01 8.03 27.68
N GLY A 386 -4.84 6.99 27.87
CA GLY A 386 -4.46 5.74 28.52
C GLY A 386 -3.60 4.85 27.63
N GLU A 387 -2.67 4.11 28.23
CA GLU A 387 -1.75 3.22 27.52
C GLU A 387 -2.47 1.99 26.96
N THR A 388 -1.94 1.41 25.89
CA THR A 388 -2.44 0.15 25.34
C THR A 388 -1.36 -0.92 25.39
N THR A 389 -1.71 -2.09 25.91
CA THR A 389 -0.84 -3.27 25.92
C THR A 389 -1.52 -4.42 25.17
N PHE A 390 -0.72 -5.37 24.68
CA PHE A 390 -1.19 -6.51 23.91
C PHE A 390 -0.65 -7.82 24.47
N THR A 391 -1.46 -8.87 24.41
CA THR A 391 -1.02 -10.27 24.61
C THR A 391 -1.46 -11.11 23.43
N PHE A 392 -0.50 -11.79 22.77
CA PHE A 392 -0.80 -12.79 21.75
C PHE A 392 -1.06 -14.16 22.41
N ILE A 393 -2.19 -14.78 22.07
CA ILE A 393 -2.54 -16.11 22.55
C ILE A 393 -2.44 -17.16 21.43
N ARG A 394 -1.63 -18.18 21.67
CA ARG A 394 -1.50 -19.34 20.78
C ARG A 394 -2.77 -20.19 20.76
N LYS A 395 -2.99 -20.88 19.65
CA LYS A 395 -4.18 -21.73 19.42
C LYS A 395 -4.39 -22.78 20.51
N GLU A 396 -3.33 -23.31 21.09
CA GLU A 396 -3.39 -24.31 22.16
C GLU A 396 -3.99 -23.73 23.44
N ARG A 397 -3.59 -22.51 23.80
CA ARG A 397 -4.12 -21.80 24.99
C ARG A 397 -5.56 -21.36 24.80
N ILE A 398 -5.96 -20.98 23.58
CA ILE A 398 -7.38 -20.67 23.27
C ILE A 398 -8.28 -21.87 23.62
N LYS A 399 -7.81 -23.11 23.47
CA LYS A 399 -8.62 -24.29 23.82
C LYS A 399 -8.90 -24.43 25.32
N LEU A 400 -8.16 -23.73 26.16
CA LEU A 400 -8.29 -23.77 27.61
C LEU A 400 -9.13 -22.61 28.15
N TRP A 401 -9.32 -21.55 27.36
CA TRP A 401 -10.01 -20.33 27.77
C TRP A 401 -11.36 -20.20 27.07
N GLU A 402 -12.45 -20.43 27.81
CA GLU A 402 -13.78 -20.53 27.22
C GLU A 402 -14.26 -19.22 26.60
N ASP A 403 -14.09 -18.09 27.28
CA ASP A 403 -14.47 -16.77 26.77
C ASP A 403 -13.79 -16.44 25.44
N MET A 404 -12.51 -16.82 25.30
CA MET A 404 -11.75 -16.60 24.07
C MET A 404 -12.23 -17.50 22.93
N LYS A 405 -12.66 -18.74 23.21
CA LYS A 405 -13.28 -19.60 22.19
C LYS A 405 -14.61 -19.03 21.73
N GLU A 406 -15.45 -18.62 22.67
CA GLU A 406 -16.77 -18.09 22.37
C GLU A 406 -16.64 -16.79 21.57
N THR A 407 -15.73 -15.90 21.97
CA THR A 407 -15.40 -14.68 21.23
C THR A 407 -14.98 -15.04 19.80
N ARG A 408 -14.07 -15.99 19.61
CA ARG A 408 -13.66 -16.45 18.27
C ARG A 408 -14.81 -17.06 17.46
N PHE A 409 -15.70 -17.81 18.10
CA PHE A 409 -16.86 -18.40 17.44
C PHE A 409 -17.83 -17.31 16.96
N ARG A 410 -18.13 -16.31 17.81
CA ARG A 410 -18.92 -15.13 17.45
C ARG A 410 -18.30 -14.37 16.27
N ALA A 411 -16.97 -14.21 16.22
CA ALA A 411 -16.30 -13.58 15.08
C ALA A 411 -16.55 -14.35 13.76
N HIS A 412 -16.60 -15.69 13.80
CA HIS A 412 -16.91 -16.50 12.62
C HIS A 412 -18.34 -16.28 12.12
N LEU A 413 -19.32 -16.25 13.03
CA LEU A 413 -20.71 -15.94 12.68
C LEU A 413 -20.85 -14.50 12.16
N ALA A 414 -20.10 -13.57 12.75
CA ALA A 414 -20.14 -12.16 12.40
C ALA A 414 -19.71 -11.87 10.96
N ALA A 415 -18.78 -12.66 10.41
CA ALA A 415 -18.30 -12.50 9.05
C ALA A 415 -19.42 -12.58 8.00
N GLU A 416 -20.49 -13.31 8.31
CA GLU A 416 -21.66 -13.48 7.44
C GLU A 416 -22.85 -12.64 7.91
N LEU A 417 -23.18 -12.69 9.21
CA LEU A 417 -24.49 -12.30 9.74
C LEU A 417 -24.51 -10.96 10.49
N ALA A 418 -23.37 -10.46 10.95
CA ALA A 418 -23.32 -9.25 11.79
C ALA A 418 -23.49 -7.96 10.96
N PRO A 419 -23.90 -6.85 11.61
CA PRO A 419 -23.91 -5.54 10.97
C PRO A 419 -22.50 -5.13 10.50
N VAL A 420 -22.45 -4.40 9.39
CA VAL A 420 -21.19 -3.86 8.86
C VAL A 420 -20.67 -2.79 9.82
N TYR A 421 -19.41 -2.91 10.21
CA TYR A 421 -18.70 -1.88 10.93
C TYR A 421 -18.20 -0.81 9.96
N ASN A 422 -18.83 0.37 10.04
CA ASN A 422 -18.41 1.56 9.31
C ASN A 422 -17.37 2.31 10.14
N VAL A 423 -16.16 2.42 9.61
CA VAL A 423 -15.06 3.14 10.28
C VAL A 423 -15.21 4.63 9.99
N ASP A 424 -15.16 5.45 11.04
CA ASP A 424 -14.96 6.89 10.87
C ASP A 424 -13.50 7.15 10.52
N TRP A 425 -13.21 7.20 9.21
CA TRP A 425 -11.87 7.39 8.70
C TRP A 425 -11.34 8.80 8.98
N ASP A 426 -12.20 9.80 8.98
CA ASP A 426 -11.84 11.23 9.08
C ASP A 426 -11.34 11.55 10.49
N ALA A 427 -11.95 10.96 11.52
CA ALA A 427 -11.50 11.05 12.91
C ALA A 427 -10.05 10.55 13.12
N ARG A 428 -9.48 9.79 12.18
CA ARG A 428 -8.15 9.17 12.30
C ARG A 428 -7.07 9.88 11.50
N VAL A 429 -7.44 10.80 10.60
CA VAL A 429 -6.51 11.42 9.64
C VAL A 429 -5.39 12.20 10.33
N ASN A 430 -5.70 12.89 11.43
CA ASN A 430 -4.72 13.73 12.14
C ASN A 430 -3.60 12.93 12.82
N PHE A 431 -3.85 11.63 13.09
CA PHE A 431 -2.87 10.72 13.68
C PHE A 431 -2.25 9.73 12.67
N ASP A 432 -2.62 9.82 11.38
CA ASP A 432 -1.99 9.03 10.32
C ASP A 432 -0.60 9.59 9.97
N ARG A 433 0.28 8.69 9.52
CA ARG A 433 1.60 9.01 8.96
C ARG A 433 1.58 8.75 7.46
N PRO A 434 1.04 9.67 6.64
CA PRO A 434 0.90 9.44 5.22
C PRO A 434 2.26 9.30 4.53
N GLY A 435 2.26 8.58 3.43
CA GLY A 435 3.43 8.43 2.56
C GLY A 435 4.47 7.42 3.05
N LEU A 436 5.55 7.38 2.27
CA LEU A 436 6.79 6.64 2.47
C LEU A 436 7.85 7.62 2.98
N SER A 437 8.63 7.24 4.00
CA SER A 437 9.80 8.04 4.41
C SER A 437 10.86 8.01 3.32
N VAL A 438 11.39 9.20 2.98
CA VAL A 438 12.44 9.34 1.97
C VAL A 438 13.83 9.14 2.58
N VAL A 439 14.01 9.53 3.84
CA VAL A 439 15.29 9.35 4.53
C VAL A 439 15.52 7.85 4.80
N GLY A 440 16.71 7.36 4.45
CA GLY A 440 17.05 5.94 4.55
C GLY A 440 16.35 5.03 3.51
N VAL A 441 15.61 5.57 2.54
CA VAL A 441 14.87 4.75 1.58
C VAL A 441 15.80 4.02 0.61
N ARG A 442 15.66 2.69 0.56
CA ARG A 442 16.38 1.85 -0.40
C ARG A 442 15.73 1.98 -1.78
N GLN A 443 16.54 2.01 -2.85
CA GLN A 443 16.08 2.08 -4.24
C GLN A 443 14.99 1.03 -4.55
N ARG A 444 15.12 -0.19 -4.03
CA ARG A 444 14.11 -1.26 -4.22
C ARG A 444 12.74 -0.88 -3.66
N VAL A 445 12.69 -0.23 -2.49
CA VAL A 445 11.45 0.21 -1.84
C VAL A 445 10.85 1.38 -2.61
N ALA A 446 11.66 2.38 -2.95
CA ALA A 446 11.23 3.52 -3.76
C ALA A 446 10.68 3.06 -5.13
N HIS A 447 11.35 2.14 -5.82
CA HIS A 447 10.88 1.58 -7.08
C HIS A 447 9.56 0.80 -6.93
N MET A 448 9.38 0.06 -5.83
CA MET A 448 8.12 -0.61 -5.53
C MET A 448 6.99 0.40 -5.29
N ALA A 449 7.26 1.49 -4.58
CA ALA A 449 6.33 2.58 -4.34
C ALA A 449 5.91 3.28 -5.64
N ILE A 450 6.87 3.62 -6.52
CA ILE A 450 6.60 4.23 -7.83
C ILE A 450 5.68 3.34 -8.66
N ARG A 451 5.92 2.03 -8.64
CA ARG A 451 5.05 1.06 -9.34
C ARG A 451 3.64 1.05 -8.78
N GLY A 452 3.49 0.96 -7.47
CA GLY A 452 2.18 1.05 -6.82
C GLY A 452 1.45 2.35 -7.16
N TRP A 453 2.16 3.48 -7.11
CA TRP A 453 1.64 4.80 -7.42
C TRP A 453 1.18 4.95 -8.89
N LYS A 454 1.88 4.31 -9.83
CA LYS A 454 1.47 4.24 -11.24
C LYS A 454 0.31 3.27 -11.44
N ASP A 455 0.39 2.07 -10.86
CA ASP A 455 -0.63 1.02 -10.99
C ASP A 455 -1.99 1.52 -10.45
N ALA A 456 -2.00 2.29 -9.36
CA ALA A 456 -3.21 2.92 -8.81
C ALA A 456 -3.88 3.94 -9.76
N ARG A 457 -3.12 4.49 -10.72
CA ARG A 457 -3.59 5.47 -11.71
C ARG A 457 -3.89 4.87 -13.08
N ILE A 458 -3.51 3.61 -13.30
CA ILE A 458 -3.80 2.92 -14.55
C ILE A 458 -5.20 2.34 -14.43
N SER A 459 -6.12 2.87 -15.23
CA SER A 459 -7.45 2.29 -15.34
C SER A 459 -7.35 0.83 -15.77
N PRO A 460 -8.08 -0.08 -15.12
CA PRO A 460 -8.16 -1.46 -15.56
C PRO A 460 -8.55 -1.55 -17.03
N ARG A 461 -8.03 -2.56 -17.72
CA ARG A 461 -8.39 -2.79 -19.12
C ARG A 461 -9.74 -3.49 -19.17
N ASN A 462 -10.78 -2.81 -19.65
CA ASN A 462 -12.15 -3.35 -19.78
C ASN A 462 -12.19 -4.77 -20.38
N ARG A 463 -11.34 -5.07 -21.36
CA ARG A 463 -11.27 -6.40 -21.98
C ARG A 463 -10.75 -7.48 -21.03
N THR A 464 -9.74 -7.15 -20.24
CA THR A 464 -9.19 -8.08 -19.23
C THR A 464 -10.23 -8.33 -18.15
N GLU A 465 -10.94 -7.29 -17.67
CA GLU A 465 -11.99 -7.43 -16.66
C GLU A 465 -13.16 -8.28 -17.16
N ARG A 466 -13.65 -8.04 -18.38
CA ARG A 466 -14.70 -8.88 -19.00
C ARG A 466 -14.29 -10.34 -19.07
N ASN A 467 -13.05 -10.62 -19.47
CA ASN A 467 -12.54 -11.98 -19.53
C ASN A 467 -12.43 -12.62 -18.13
N LEU A 468 -11.95 -11.87 -17.13
CA LEU A 468 -11.90 -12.33 -15.74
C LEU A 468 -13.30 -12.62 -15.19
N ALA A 469 -14.27 -11.73 -15.42
CA ALA A 469 -15.66 -11.91 -15.00
C ALA A 469 -16.28 -13.16 -15.64
N LYS A 470 -16.08 -13.37 -16.94
CA LYS A 470 -16.53 -14.59 -17.63
C LYS A 470 -15.87 -15.85 -17.07
N ILE A 471 -14.57 -15.81 -16.77
CA ILE A 471 -13.87 -16.94 -16.14
C ILE A 471 -14.48 -17.27 -14.78
N LYS A 472 -14.76 -16.26 -13.96
CA LYS A 472 -15.36 -16.45 -12.63
C LYS A 472 -16.77 -17.04 -12.73
N ALA A 473 -17.61 -16.52 -13.63
CA ALA A 473 -18.96 -17.01 -13.86
C ALA A 473 -18.97 -18.49 -14.29
N ASP A 474 -18.19 -18.84 -15.32
CA ASP A 474 -18.09 -20.22 -15.80
C ASP A 474 -17.54 -21.19 -14.72
N LEU A 475 -16.63 -20.73 -13.85
CA LEU A 475 -16.11 -21.57 -12.76
C LEU A 475 -17.13 -21.77 -11.64
N ALA A 476 -17.96 -20.76 -11.36
CA ALA A 476 -19.05 -20.86 -10.39
C ALA A 476 -20.14 -21.85 -10.87
N GLU A 477 -20.48 -21.84 -12.16
CA GLU A 477 -21.39 -22.81 -12.77
C GLU A 477 -20.89 -24.26 -12.65
N LEU A 478 -19.58 -24.46 -12.54
CA LEU A 478 -18.96 -25.78 -12.34
C LEU A 478 -18.93 -26.22 -10.87
N GLY A 479 -19.63 -25.52 -9.97
CA GLY A 479 -19.78 -25.87 -8.55
C GLY A 479 -18.57 -25.52 -7.68
N ALA A 480 -17.59 -24.76 -8.20
CA ALA A 480 -16.46 -24.29 -7.42
C ALA A 480 -16.69 -22.85 -6.92
N PRO A 481 -16.28 -22.48 -5.70
CA PRO A 481 -16.25 -21.08 -5.27
C PRO A 481 -15.47 -20.24 -6.28
N ALA A 482 -16.01 -19.08 -6.66
CA ALA A 482 -15.39 -18.24 -7.66
C ALA A 482 -14.01 -17.75 -7.16
N PRO A 483 -12.91 -18.03 -7.90
CA PRO A 483 -11.59 -17.59 -7.47
C PRO A 483 -11.42 -16.09 -7.67
N SER A 484 -10.65 -15.47 -6.77
CA SER A 484 -10.27 -14.07 -6.91
C SER A 484 -9.41 -13.84 -8.16
N SER A 485 -9.42 -12.60 -8.68
CA SER A 485 -8.55 -12.22 -9.80
C SER A 485 -7.06 -12.51 -9.50
N LYS A 486 -6.63 -12.29 -8.25
CA LYS A 486 -5.28 -12.60 -7.76
C LYS A 486 -4.95 -14.08 -7.91
N GLN A 487 -5.87 -14.96 -7.52
CA GLN A 487 -5.71 -16.40 -7.63
C GLN A 487 -5.69 -16.88 -9.08
N LEU A 488 -6.49 -16.30 -9.97
CA LEU A 488 -6.44 -16.60 -11.40
C LEU A 488 -5.04 -16.31 -11.96
N TRP A 489 -4.49 -15.13 -11.66
CA TRP A 489 -3.14 -14.77 -12.12
C TRP A 489 -2.03 -15.61 -11.51
N GLN A 490 -2.10 -15.89 -10.20
CA GLN A 490 -1.13 -16.75 -9.51
C GLN A 490 -1.21 -18.21 -10.01
N GLY A 491 -2.42 -18.71 -10.27
CA GLY A 491 -2.67 -20.04 -10.81
C GLY A 491 -1.96 -20.26 -12.15
N ILE A 492 -2.03 -19.28 -13.06
CA ILE A 492 -1.35 -19.36 -14.36
C ILE A 492 0.17 -19.49 -14.19
N GLN A 493 0.75 -18.94 -13.13
CA GLN A 493 2.20 -19.02 -12.87
C GLN A 493 2.64 -20.37 -12.28
N ASN A 494 1.72 -21.28 -11.99
CA ASN A 494 2.01 -22.58 -11.39
C ASN A 494 3.01 -23.40 -12.23
N SER A 495 3.95 -24.07 -11.55
CA SER A 495 5.01 -24.89 -12.15
C SER A 495 4.49 -26.01 -13.08
N ASP A 496 3.27 -26.48 -12.87
CA ASP A 496 2.67 -27.55 -13.67
C ASP A 496 2.37 -27.12 -15.11
N ILE A 497 2.06 -25.84 -15.35
CA ILE A 497 1.76 -25.33 -16.69
C ILE A 497 3.08 -25.04 -17.43
N SER A 498 3.23 -25.47 -18.69
CA SER A 498 4.43 -25.14 -19.47
C SER A 498 4.54 -23.65 -19.74
N LYS A 499 5.78 -23.15 -19.85
CA LYS A 499 6.04 -21.71 -20.12
C LYS A 499 5.26 -21.19 -21.34
N GLY A 500 5.13 -21.99 -22.40
CA GLY A 500 4.35 -21.64 -23.59
C GLY A 500 2.86 -21.49 -23.31
N ALA A 501 2.27 -22.47 -22.62
CA ALA A 501 0.86 -22.42 -22.20
C ALA A 501 0.58 -21.25 -21.24
N ARG A 502 1.50 -20.92 -20.31
CA ARG A 502 1.34 -19.73 -19.43
C ARG A 502 1.25 -18.43 -20.22
N VAL A 503 2.17 -18.23 -21.16
CA VAL A 503 2.16 -17.03 -22.02
C VAL A 503 0.90 -16.99 -22.88
N PHE A 504 0.45 -18.14 -23.37
CA PHE A 504 -0.80 -18.25 -24.12
C PHE A 504 -2.02 -17.86 -23.28
N LEU A 505 -2.21 -18.46 -22.10
CA LEU A 505 -3.33 -18.17 -21.19
C LEU A 505 -3.31 -16.71 -20.75
N TRP A 506 -2.13 -16.20 -20.37
CA TRP A 506 -1.94 -14.81 -19.98
C TRP A 506 -2.36 -13.83 -21.09
N ARG A 507 -1.91 -14.06 -22.33
CA ARG A 507 -2.29 -13.25 -23.49
C ARG A 507 -3.77 -13.39 -23.83
N ALA A 508 -4.36 -14.57 -23.64
CA ALA A 508 -5.77 -14.80 -23.88
C ALA A 508 -6.65 -14.01 -22.92
N ILE A 509 -6.35 -14.04 -21.61
CA ILE A 509 -7.09 -13.30 -20.59
C ILE A 509 -6.95 -11.79 -20.80
N HIS A 510 -5.77 -11.29 -21.16
CA HIS A 510 -5.62 -9.88 -21.52
C HIS A 510 -6.22 -9.51 -22.89
N GLY A 511 -6.61 -10.49 -23.71
CA GLY A 511 -7.03 -10.29 -25.10
C GLY A 511 -5.94 -9.67 -25.97
N ALA A 512 -4.68 -10.04 -25.72
CA ALA A 512 -3.46 -9.53 -26.34
C ALA A 512 -2.95 -10.40 -27.51
N HIS A 513 -3.68 -11.46 -27.87
CA HIS A 513 -3.36 -12.25 -29.07
C HIS A 513 -3.71 -11.48 -30.35
N LYS A 514 -2.89 -11.67 -31.38
CA LYS A 514 -3.12 -11.11 -32.72
C LYS A 514 -4.17 -11.95 -33.44
N VAL A 515 -5.44 -11.63 -33.20
CA VAL A 515 -6.62 -12.29 -33.80
C VAL A 515 -7.70 -11.24 -34.06
N GLY A 516 -8.64 -11.53 -34.96
CA GLY A 516 -9.87 -10.78 -35.22
C GLY A 516 -9.82 -9.28 -34.91
N PRO A 517 -10.22 -8.85 -33.70
CA PRO A 517 -10.25 -7.44 -33.27
C PRO A 517 -8.93 -6.67 -33.38
N TYR A 518 -7.79 -7.36 -33.30
CA TYR A 518 -6.47 -6.75 -33.53
C TYR A 518 -6.28 -6.40 -35.00
N PHE A 519 -6.58 -7.34 -35.90
CA PHE A 519 -6.43 -7.16 -37.34
C PHE A 519 -7.52 -6.27 -37.94
N ALA A 520 -8.73 -6.28 -37.40
CA ALA A 520 -9.84 -5.45 -37.87
C ALA A 520 -9.52 -3.93 -37.84
N LYS A 521 -8.60 -3.51 -36.97
CA LYS A 521 -8.14 -2.12 -36.82
C LYS A 521 -6.94 -1.76 -37.71
N MET A 522 -6.38 -2.73 -38.43
CA MET A 522 -5.22 -2.52 -39.30
C MET A 522 -5.65 -2.13 -40.72
N PRO A 523 -4.78 -1.44 -41.49
CA PRO A 523 -5.01 -1.24 -42.92
C PRO A 523 -4.95 -2.56 -43.70
N GLN A 524 -5.46 -2.55 -44.93
CA GLN A 524 -5.29 -3.67 -45.86
C GLN A 524 -3.79 -3.89 -46.18
N PRO A 525 -3.35 -5.13 -46.44
CA PRO A 525 -4.14 -6.37 -46.53
C PRO A 525 -4.42 -7.04 -45.17
N TRP A 526 -3.84 -6.53 -44.07
CA TRP A 526 -3.89 -7.19 -42.75
C TRP A 526 -5.29 -7.27 -42.16
N LYS A 527 -6.17 -6.33 -42.52
CA LYS A 527 -7.58 -6.34 -42.13
C LYS A 527 -8.30 -7.63 -42.55
N GLY A 528 -7.89 -8.25 -43.66
CA GLY A 528 -8.40 -9.53 -44.14
C GLY A 528 -8.21 -10.69 -43.16
N HIS A 529 -7.25 -10.61 -42.24
CA HIS A 529 -7.06 -11.61 -41.18
C HIS A 529 -8.02 -11.45 -39.99
N GLY A 530 -8.96 -10.50 -40.05
CA GLY A 530 -9.98 -10.31 -39.03
C GLY A 530 -10.99 -11.46 -38.92
N LEU A 531 -11.24 -12.16 -40.03
CA LEU A 531 -12.21 -13.25 -40.11
C LEU A 531 -11.50 -14.61 -40.21
N CYS A 532 -12.13 -15.63 -39.65
CA CYS A 532 -11.74 -17.03 -39.83
C CYS A 532 -11.97 -17.41 -41.30
N PRO A 533 -10.99 -18.00 -42.01
CA PRO A 533 -11.11 -18.25 -43.45
C PRO A 533 -12.10 -19.38 -43.73
N ASP A 534 -12.19 -20.37 -42.84
CA ASP A 534 -13.07 -21.52 -43.02
C ASP A 534 -14.49 -21.26 -42.51
N CYS A 535 -14.63 -20.45 -41.46
CA CYS A 535 -15.93 -20.23 -40.80
C CYS A 535 -16.60 -18.90 -41.18
N GLY A 536 -15.87 -17.95 -41.76
CA GLY A 536 -16.38 -16.62 -42.16
C GLY A 536 -16.72 -15.67 -41.00
N VAL A 537 -16.61 -16.11 -39.75
CA VAL A 537 -16.90 -15.30 -38.55
C VAL A 537 -15.67 -14.60 -37.98
N GLU A 538 -15.86 -13.62 -37.09
CA GLU A 538 -14.75 -12.95 -36.39
C GLU A 538 -13.86 -13.98 -35.67
N GLU A 539 -12.56 -13.94 -35.97
CA GLU A 539 -11.62 -14.88 -35.37
C GLU A 539 -11.24 -14.43 -33.95
N SER A 540 -11.93 -14.97 -32.94
CA SER A 540 -11.63 -14.74 -31.52
C SER A 540 -10.97 -15.96 -30.87
N ILE A 541 -10.39 -15.79 -29.68
CA ILE A 541 -9.85 -16.94 -28.91
C ILE A 541 -10.97 -17.93 -28.57
N GLU A 542 -12.16 -17.43 -28.26
CA GLU A 542 -13.34 -18.26 -28.03
C GLU A 542 -13.72 -19.07 -29.27
N HIS A 543 -13.78 -18.42 -30.43
CA HIS A 543 -14.02 -19.10 -31.70
C HIS A 543 -12.97 -20.20 -31.95
N ILE A 544 -11.68 -19.89 -31.82
CA ILE A 544 -10.59 -20.85 -32.06
C ILE A 544 -10.69 -22.06 -31.13
N LEU A 545 -10.96 -21.83 -29.84
CA LEU A 545 -10.96 -22.88 -28.83
C LEU A 545 -12.25 -23.71 -28.82
N LEU A 546 -13.41 -23.15 -29.17
CA LEU A 546 -14.70 -23.82 -28.95
C LEU A 546 -15.47 -24.13 -30.25
N HIS A 547 -15.23 -23.41 -31.34
CA HIS A 547 -16.13 -23.43 -32.50
C HIS A 547 -15.42 -23.73 -33.83
N CYS A 548 -14.16 -23.31 -33.99
CA CYS A 548 -13.41 -23.46 -35.24
C CYS A 548 -13.12 -24.95 -35.52
N THR A 549 -13.60 -25.47 -36.65
CA THR A 549 -13.35 -26.85 -37.06
C THR A 549 -11.88 -27.09 -37.42
N SER A 550 -11.26 -26.11 -38.09
CA SER A 550 -9.86 -26.16 -38.54
C SER A 550 -8.82 -26.02 -37.43
N SER A 551 -9.22 -25.69 -36.20
CA SER A 551 -8.28 -25.60 -35.08
C SER A 551 -7.97 -26.97 -34.46
N GLY A 552 -8.71 -28.01 -34.84
CA GLY A 552 -8.59 -29.36 -34.27
C GLY A 552 -9.30 -29.54 -32.93
N GLN A 553 -10.03 -28.52 -32.45
CA GLN A 553 -10.73 -28.55 -31.16
C GLN A 553 -11.77 -29.69 -31.07
N SER A 554 -12.46 -30.00 -32.16
CA SER A 554 -13.47 -31.07 -32.24
C SER A 554 -12.88 -32.47 -32.05
N THR A 555 -11.57 -32.66 -32.24
CA THR A 555 -10.86 -33.91 -31.93
C THR A 555 -10.22 -33.86 -30.54
N ILE A 556 -9.64 -32.72 -30.16
CA ILE A 556 -8.86 -32.60 -28.91
C ILE A 556 -9.77 -32.61 -27.67
N TRP A 557 -10.90 -31.89 -27.67
CA TRP A 557 -11.74 -31.84 -26.46
C TRP A 557 -12.40 -33.17 -26.10
N PRO A 558 -12.88 -34.00 -27.04
CA PRO A 558 -13.29 -35.37 -26.72
C PRO A 558 -12.19 -36.20 -26.05
N LEU A 559 -10.93 -36.09 -26.49
CA LEU A 559 -9.80 -36.78 -25.85
C LEU A 559 -9.57 -36.30 -24.41
N VAL A 560 -9.67 -34.98 -24.18
CA VAL A 560 -9.59 -34.39 -22.83
C VAL A 560 -10.73 -34.87 -21.95
N ARG A 561 -11.96 -34.92 -22.47
CA ARG A 561 -13.13 -35.44 -21.74
C ARG A 561 -12.94 -36.88 -21.31
N ILE A 562 -12.51 -37.75 -22.21
CA ILE A 562 -12.23 -39.16 -21.91
C ILE A 562 -11.17 -39.27 -20.81
N PHE A 563 -10.07 -38.52 -20.94
CA PHE A 563 -9.00 -38.51 -19.94
C PHE A 563 -9.50 -38.09 -18.55
N LEU A 564 -10.26 -37.00 -18.46
CA LEU A 564 -10.77 -36.46 -17.18
C LEU A 564 -11.91 -37.29 -16.60
N HIS A 565 -12.72 -37.95 -17.44
CA HIS A 565 -13.75 -38.89 -16.98
C HIS A 565 -13.14 -40.08 -16.24
N HIS A 566 -11.98 -40.60 -16.69
CA HIS A 566 -11.22 -41.60 -15.92
C HIS A 566 -10.67 -41.08 -14.59
N ARG A 567 -10.71 -39.77 -14.35
CA ARG A 567 -10.41 -39.11 -13.09
C ARG A 567 -11.65 -38.70 -12.30
N LYS A 568 -12.83 -39.13 -12.75
CA LYS A 568 -14.14 -38.76 -12.18
C LYS A 568 -14.38 -37.24 -12.19
N VAL A 569 -13.89 -36.56 -13.23
CA VAL A 569 -14.14 -35.13 -13.45
C VAL A 569 -14.87 -34.94 -14.76
N ASP A 570 -16.08 -34.41 -14.68
CA ASP A 570 -16.82 -33.98 -15.84
C ASP A 570 -16.29 -32.66 -16.38
N PHE A 571 -16.03 -32.64 -17.69
CA PHE A 571 -15.45 -31.50 -18.37
C PHE A 571 -16.26 -31.10 -19.61
N THR A 572 -16.87 -29.93 -19.52
CA THR A 572 -17.42 -29.23 -20.67
C THR A 572 -16.50 -28.07 -21.01
N PRO A 573 -15.99 -27.97 -22.25
CA PRO A 573 -15.12 -26.87 -22.63
C PRO A 573 -15.96 -25.60 -22.74
N SER A 574 -15.68 -24.66 -21.84
CA SER A 574 -16.10 -23.26 -21.95
C SER A 574 -14.85 -22.37 -21.94
N LEU A 575 -14.99 -21.11 -22.34
CA LEU A 575 -13.85 -20.19 -22.32
C LEU A 575 -13.29 -20.03 -20.90
N GLY A 576 -14.17 -19.92 -19.90
CA GLY A 576 -13.78 -19.79 -18.50
C GLY A 576 -13.18 -21.06 -17.91
N ALA A 577 -13.72 -22.24 -18.22
CA ALA A 577 -13.13 -23.52 -17.79
C ALA A 577 -11.70 -23.71 -18.34
N ILE A 578 -11.44 -23.24 -19.56
CA ILE A 578 -10.12 -23.32 -20.21
C ILE A 578 -9.16 -22.26 -19.66
N LEU A 579 -9.58 -20.99 -19.62
CA LEU A 579 -8.71 -19.89 -19.19
C LEU A 579 -8.49 -19.86 -17.67
N GLY A 580 -9.47 -20.33 -16.90
CA GLY A 580 -9.43 -20.50 -15.46
C GLY A 580 -8.93 -21.87 -15.00
N CYS A 581 -8.41 -22.72 -15.90
CA CYS A 581 -8.11 -24.12 -15.59
C CYS A 581 -7.09 -24.32 -14.48
N ALA A 582 -6.30 -23.28 -14.18
CA ALA A 582 -5.30 -23.31 -13.12
C ALA A 582 -5.88 -23.17 -11.71
N SER A 583 -7.10 -22.62 -11.61
CA SER A 583 -7.78 -22.25 -10.37
C SER A 583 -9.04 -23.06 -10.09
N ARG A 584 -9.36 -24.06 -10.92
CA ARG A 584 -10.48 -24.96 -10.68
C ARG A 584 -10.18 -25.87 -9.49
N ALA A 585 -11.02 -25.78 -8.45
CA ALA A 585 -11.08 -26.79 -7.41
C ALA A 585 -11.80 -28.04 -7.95
N CYS A 586 -11.24 -29.23 -7.71
CA CYS A 586 -11.85 -30.49 -8.13
C CYS A 586 -12.07 -31.38 -6.91
N GLU A 587 -13.29 -31.87 -6.73
CA GLU A 587 -13.59 -32.83 -5.66
C GLU A 587 -12.87 -34.17 -5.90
N GLY A 588 -12.44 -34.80 -4.81
CA GLY A 588 -11.81 -36.12 -4.86
C GLY A 588 -12.85 -37.24 -4.90
N SER A 589 -12.40 -38.46 -5.21
CA SER A 589 -13.26 -39.65 -5.25
C SER A 589 -13.93 -40.04 -3.91
N TRP A 590 -13.58 -39.38 -2.79
CA TRP A 590 -13.99 -39.74 -1.43
C TRP A 590 -14.10 -38.52 -0.48
N GLY A 591 -14.54 -37.36 -0.97
CA GLY A 591 -14.64 -36.13 -0.15
C GLY A 591 -13.70 -35.01 -0.63
N PRO A 592 -13.42 -33.99 0.22
CA PRO A 592 -13.03 -32.66 -0.24
C PRO A 592 -11.72 -32.66 -1.03
N ARG A 593 -11.68 -31.79 -2.04
CA ARG A 593 -10.54 -31.31 -2.84
C ARG A 593 -9.37 -32.30 -3.10
N SER A 594 -9.23 -32.79 -4.33
CA SER A 594 -8.10 -33.65 -4.74
C SER A 594 -7.01 -32.91 -5.51
N VAL A 595 -5.85 -32.73 -4.87
CA VAL A 595 -4.68 -32.03 -5.44
C VAL A 595 -4.14 -32.71 -6.71
N SER A 596 -4.14 -34.04 -6.77
CA SER A 596 -3.67 -34.79 -7.94
C SER A 596 -4.62 -34.61 -9.14
N VAL A 597 -5.93 -34.61 -8.91
CA VAL A 597 -6.95 -34.40 -9.94
C VAL A 597 -6.91 -32.96 -10.46
N GLU A 598 -6.79 -31.97 -9.57
CA GLU A 598 -6.58 -30.56 -9.96
C GLU A 598 -5.31 -30.38 -10.81
N ARG A 599 -4.24 -31.08 -10.44
CA ARG A 599 -2.99 -31.08 -11.21
C ARG A 599 -3.20 -31.66 -12.61
N SER A 600 -3.88 -32.80 -12.74
CA SER A 600 -4.22 -33.39 -14.04
C SER A 600 -5.06 -32.44 -14.89
N TYR A 601 -6.11 -31.86 -14.30
CA TYR A 601 -6.99 -30.90 -14.96
C TYR A 601 -6.19 -29.69 -15.48
N ARG A 602 -5.40 -29.06 -14.60
CA ARG A 602 -4.56 -27.92 -14.93
C ARG A 602 -3.59 -28.22 -16.08
N ILE A 603 -2.95 -29.39 -16.08
CA ILE A 603 -1.98 -29.78 -17.12
C ILE A 603 -2.72 -30.06 -18.44
N VAL A 604 -3.68 -30.97 -18.43
CA VAL A 604 -4.30 -31.47 -19.66
C VAL A 604 -5.10 -30.38 -20.37
N VAL A 605 -5.86 -29.57 -19.64
CA VAL A 605 -6.67 -28.49 -20.24
C VAL A 605 -5.77 -27.39 -20.81
N SER A 606 -4.75 -26.94 -20.07
CA SER A 606 -3.87 -25.85 -20.54
C SER A 606 -3.01 -26.25 -21.73
N GLU A 607 -2.43 -27.46 -21.74
CA GLU A 607 -1.60 -27.94 -22.85
C GLU A 607 -2.45 -28.23 -24.10
N SER A 608 -3.67 -28.74 -23.92
CA SER A 608 -4.62 -28.98 -25.02
C SER A 608 -5.08 -27.67 -25.66
N ALA A 609 -5.44 -26.66 -24.87
CA ALA A 609 -5.77 -25.33 -25.38
C ALA A 609 -4.60 -24.71 -26.16
N PHE A 610 -3.38 -24.81 -25.63
CA PHE A 610 -2.19 -24.33 -26.31
C PHE A 610 -1.89 -25.12 -27.59
N MET A 611 -2.18 -26.42 -27.63
CA MET A 611 -2.07 -27.22 -28.85
C MET A 611 -3.06 -26.79 -29.93
N ILE A 612 -4.33 -26.57 -29.58
CA ILE A 612 -5.36 -26.04 -30.50
C ILE A 612 -4.88 -24.71 -31.10
N TRP A 613 -4.37 -23.80 -30.26
CA TRP A 613 -3.79 -22.53 -30.70
C TRP A 613 -2.62 -22.72 -31.68
N LYS A 614 -1.71 -23.67 -31.41
CA LYS A 614 -0.59 -23.97 -32.32
C LYS A 614 -1.06 -24.51 -33.67
N ILE A 615 -2.04 -25.43 -33.68
CA ILE A 615 -2.60 -25.98 -34.93
C ILE A 615 -3.21 -24.85 -35.77
N ARG A 616 -3.98 -23.95 -35.14
CA ARG A 616 -4.48 -22.75 -35.81
C ARG A 616 -3.36 -21.89 -36.38
N CYS A 617 -2.26 -21.68 -35.66
CA CYS A 617 -1.14 -20.87 -36.14
C CYS A 617 -0.37 -21.56 -37.28
N GLU A 618 -0.21 -22.89 -37.23
CA GLU A 618 0.35 -23.71 -38.31
C GLU A 618 -0.46 -23.47 -39.60
N LYS A 619 -1.80 -23.55 -39.54
CA LYS A 619 -2.67 -23.22 -40.68
C LYS A 619 -2.54 -21.76 -41.12
N ARG A 620 -2.80 -20.81 -40.21
CA ARG A 620 -2.98 -19.39 -40.56
C ARG A 620 -1.70 -18.66 -40.95
N ILE A 621 -0.53 -19.16 -40.51
CA ILE A 621 0.77 -18.51 -40.74
C ILE A 621 1.70 -19.43 -41.51
N GLY A 622 1.83 -20.69 -41.08
CA GLY A 622 2.73 -21.66 -41.74
C GLY A 622 2.23 -22.13 -43.11
N HIS A 623 0.91 -22.19 -43.29
CA HIS A 623 0.26 -22.65 -44.51
C HIS A 623 -0.73 -21.60 -45.06
N ALA A 624 -0.40 -20.31 -44.93
CA ALA A 624 -1.27 -19.22 -45.36
C ALA A 624 -1.60 -19.24 -46.88
N GLU A 625 -0.72 -19.83 -47.69
CA GLU A 625 -0.85 -19.96 -49.14
C GLU A 625 -1.62 -21.22 -49.56
N ASP A 626 -1.96 -22.11 -48.63
CA ASP A 626 -2.70 -23.35 -48.86
C ASP A 626 -4.03 -23.33 -48.08
N PRO A 627 -5.12 -22.80 -48.68
CA PRO A 627 -6.42 -22.70 -48.02
C PRO A 627 -7.03 -24.05 -47.62
N GLU A 628 -6.71 -25.10 -48.37
CA GLU A 628 -7.23 -26.45 -48.15
C GLU A 628 -6.45 -27.21 -47.07
N TRP A 629 -5.32 -26.66 -46.61
CA TRP A 629 -4.52 -27.29 -45.57
C TRP A 629 -5.36 -27.55 -44.32
N GLN A 630 -5.46 -28.82 -43.97
CA GLN A 630 -6.07 -29.30 -42.73
C GLN A 630 -5.26 -30.47 -42.18
N LEU A 631 -5.14 -30.50 -40.85
CA LEU A 631 -4.48 -31.61 -40.20
C LEU A 631 -5.49 -32.75 -39.95
N PRO A 632 -5.27 -33.97 -40.46
CA PRO A 632 -6.21 -35.07 -40.25
C PRO A 632 -6.41 -35.40 -38.76
N ALA A 633 -7.61 -35.83 -38.38
CA ALA A 633 -7.96 -36.14 -36.99
C ALA A 633 -6.99 -37.15 -36.34
N GLU A 634 -6.55 -38.17 -37.08
CA GLU A 634 -5.56 -39.14 -36.56
C GLU A 634 -4.18 -38.53 -36.33
N ALA A 635 -3.75 -37.60 -37.18
CA ALA A 635 -2.52 -36.85 -36.96
C ALA A 635 -2.63 -35.94 -35.72
N ILE A 636 -3.79 -35.30 -35.50
CA ILE A 636 -4.08 -34.51 -34.30
C ILE A 636 -4.01 -35.40 -33.05
N LYS A 637 -4.69 -36.55 -33.04
CA LYS A 637 -4.68 -37.51 -31.94
C LYS A 637 -3.28 -38.02 -31.62
N LYS A 638 -2.48 -38.36 -32.64
CA LYS A 638 -1.08 -38.75 -32.48
C LYS A 638 -0.23 -37.62 -31.90
N LYS A 639 -0.39 -36.38 -32.38
CA LYS A 639 0.30 -35.20 -31.82
C LYS A 639 -0.09 -35.00 -30.35
N TRP A 640 -1.37 -35.10 -30.00
CA TRP A 640 -1.87 -34.93 -28.62
C TRP A 640 -1.34 -36.01 -27.67
N ASN A 641 -1.44 -37.29 -28.05
CA ASN A 641 -0.88 -38.40 -27.28
C ASN A 641 0.63 -38.21 -27.05
N LYS A 642 1.38 -37.86 -28.09
CA LYS A 642 2.82 -37.59 -27.97
C LYS A 642 3.11 -36.46 -26.96
N MET A 643 2.31 -35.39 -26.99
CA MET A 643 2.47 -34.25 -26.08
C MET A 643 2.24 -34.67 -24.61
N LEU A 644 1.20 -35.44 -24.32
CA LEU A 644 0.96 -35.97 -22.97
C LEU A 644 2.01 -37.01 -22.55
N SER A 645 2.41 -37.94 -23.42
CA SER A 645 3.47 -38.90 -23.10
C SER A 645 4.79 -38.21 -22.76
N VAL A 646 5.18 -37.18 -23.52
CA VAL A 646 6.39 -36.40 -23.22
C VAL A 646 6.28 -35.71 -21.85
N ARG A 647 5.10 -35.23 -21.48
CA ARG A 647 4.85 -34.63 -20.16
C ARG A 647 4.92 -35.68 -19.05
N TYR A 648 4.27 -36.83 -19.23
CA TYR A 648 4.32 -37.96 -18.30
C TYR A 648 5.76 -38.42 -18.03
N PHE A 649 6.55 -38.69 -19.08
CA PHE A 649 7.94 -39.11 -18.93
C PHE A 649 8.81 -38.04 -18.26
N ARG A 650 8.48 -36.75 -18.43
CA ARG A 650 9.15 -35.67 -17.71
C ARG A 650 8.82 -35.72 -16.23
N ASP A 651 7.56 -35.86 -15.87
CA ASP A 651 7.12 -35.96 -14.47
C ASP A 651 7.76 -37.18 -13.78
N LEU A 652 7.79 -38.34 -14.44
CA LEU A 652 8.50 -39.53 -13.96
C LEU A 652 10.00 -39.28 -13.72
N LYS A 653 10.68 -38.56 -14.62
CA LYS A 653 12.10 -38.23 -14.40
C LYS A 653 12.26 -37.31 -13.19
N LEU A 654 11.31 -36.40 -12.95
CA LEU A 654 11.33 -35.44 -11.85
C LEU A 654 11.04 -36.08 -10.48
N THR A 655 10.57 -37.33 -10.39
CA THR A 655 10.41 -38.04 -9.10
C THR A 655 11.73 -38.53 -8.51
N ASN A 656 12.83 -38.50 -9.27
CA ASN A 656 14.12 -39.03 -8.82
C ASN A 656 14.70 -38.20 -7.66
N LYS A 657 14.47 -38.68 -6.43
CA LYS A 657 14.96 -38.06 -5.18
C LYS A 657 16.49 -37.98 -5.10
N LYS A 658 17.22 -38.93 -5.71
CA LYS A 658 18.70 -38.89 -5.75
C LYS A 658 19.22 -37.69 -6.55
N ARG A 659 18.55 -37.34 -7.66
CA ARG A 659 18.96 -36.26 -8.53
C ARG A 659 18.44 -34.89 -8.11
N TYR A 660 17.23 -34.82 -7.58
CA TYR A 660 16.54 -33.55 -7.32
C TYR A 660 16.29 -33.24 -5.83
N GLY A 661 16.62 -34.18 -4.93
CA GLY A 661 16.50 -33.99 -3.47
C GLY A 661 15.10 -33.52 -3.07
N ARG A 662 15.04 -32.43 -2.29
CA ARG A 662 13.78 -31.79 -1.84
C ARG A 662 12.94 -31.17 -2.97
N ARG A 663 13.47 -31.03 -4.17
CA ARG A 663 12.75 -30.53 -5.35
C ARG A 663 12.17 -31.64 -6.22
N ALA A 664 12.39 -32.90 -5.86
CA ALA A 664 11.78 -34.02 -6.56
C ALA A 664 10.26 -33.97 -6.43
N LEU A 665 9.54 -34.34 -7.49
CA LEU A 665 8.10 -34.56 -7.41
C LEU A 665 7.81 -35.78 -6.55
N ASP A 666 6.72 -35.73 -5.81
CA ASP A 666 6.24 -36.90 -5.09
C ASP A 666 5.75 -37.96 -6.08
N GLU A 667 6.18 -39.21 -5.88
CA GLU A 667 5.89 -40.32 -6.79
C GLU A 667 4.41 -40.70 -6.76
N HIS A 668 3.77 -40.64 -5.58
CA HIS A 668 2.34 -40.88 -5.47
C HIS A 668 1.57 -39.78 -6.20
N LEU A 669 1.93 -38.51 -6.02
CA LEU A 669 1.31 -37.39 -6.74
C LEU A 669 1.36 -37.59 -8.26
N VAL A 670 2.51 -38.00 -8.81
CA VAL A 670 2.67 -38.28 -10.25
C VAL A 670 1.79 -39.46 -10.68
N ARG A 671 1.80 -40.57 -9.93
CA ARG A 671 0.97 -41.75 -10.20
C ARG A 671 -0.53 -41.46 -10.17
N TRP A 672 -0.98 -40.59 -9.27
CA TRP A 672 -2.39 -40.19 -9.19
C TRP A 672 -2.74 -39.14 -10.26
N THR A 673 -1.76 -38.37 -10.76
CA THR A 673 -1.99 -37.42 -11.85
C THR A 673 -2.30 -38.16 -13.16
N TRP A 674 -1.45 -39.11 -13.55
CA TRP A 674 -1.43 -39.75 -14.89
C TRP A 674 -2.09 -41.11 -14.94
#